data_AF-E3K5W2-F1
#
_entry.id   AF-E3K5W2-F1
#
_cell.length_a   1.000
_cell.length_b   1.000
_cell.length_c   1.000
_cell.angle_alpha   90.00
_cell.angle_beta   90.00
_cell.angle_gamma   90.00
#
_symmetry.space_group_name_H-M   'P 1'
#
loop_
_entity.id
_entity.type
_entity.pdbx_description
1 polymer ?
#
loop_
_entity_poly.entity_id
_entity_poly.type
_entity_poly.pdbx_seq_one_letter_code
_entity_poly.pdbx_strand_id
1 'polypeptide(L)'
;MLVRILEFERPNVNDHPIRSRHLSGSAMNSTEETTPAGRAPRVSMNEKLDKICALIEELNLTPKSFLVAFLEQDQYSMAYRRRLWGTDQGWDSTENLLLTIRKLACSHLDGRGHWERFILMQAINIVSAQKPVSGLAPKGSYHTSATLSDVFFTTEEREARNDLLTDRMPFLYQLLCAKIQGDRPYTTTGGAADSPADPVEDNSDDEGVDDPSDGLVDYDGSVLKKSNERGIRRANWVKTMARTICAMVAFGGNRRHNGFQLSNALLFLAGGVTERVSAYLNYIGISSSWRTAHAALRSLGSEAKSKLEAIYKMGDSPLVAPLLCYDNLDFQEKVHMKSIGHSSKMFHGTWGYVHTIPRSLQSQLDPAELTVEALNKALHIGKDLKIRPDMFTPTAESTIHFETTIKSQITRVILKYFATPTDKRVDLLVKPLEVNPIAPDDPNITMLKLMVASDNSALGVGEVFTGVIQQSGLTPAEFHSRLQIVEGDLGSCNIFDSLRKQRTPALGNHNSLDNILPIPGAAHTLWNLSQAIYLAHWGNEKLARDTGAWRTLHALGIPAEKPVTKKDFNLMLCHIEKIHEATLLYCVLLVANRAHEPWSGKRLKVSTESIHDWVELTFDRFCSGAALQTELASNYSGHKNLLLRIRDFGTIVEANRAMKDGDYGRLMFMWQRWAVMSQGICQPT
;
A
#
# COMPACT_ATOMS: atom_id res chain seq x y z
N MET A 1 18.67 -13.02 -39.55
CA MET A 1 19.00 -12.25 -40.78
C MET A 1 20.03 -11.19 -40.39
N LEU A 2 20.89 -10.75 -41.31
CA LEU A 2 22.08 -9.88 -41.10
C LEU A 2 21.81 -8.67 -40.17
N VAL A 3 22.64 -8.30 -39.17
CA VAL A 3 24.09 -7.89 -39.13
C VAL A 3 24.32 -6.39 -39.48
N ARG A 4 25.11 -5.67 -38.64
CA ARG A 4 25.85 -4.38 -38.87
C ARG A 4 25.03 -3.04 -38.84
N ILE A 5 25.50 -1.82 -38.44
CA ILE A 5 26.68 -1.22 -37.73
C ILE A 5 26.23 0.16 -37.15
N LEU A 6 26.81 0.70 -36.06
CA LEU A 6 27.55 2.00 -35.97
C LEU A 6 27.66 2.59 -34.53
N GLU A 7 28.77 3.30 -34.31
CA GLU A 7 29.26 3.90 -33.07
C GLU A 7 28.95 5.42 -32.98
N PHE A 8 29.60 6.12 -32.03
CA PHE A 8 29.68 7.58 -31.84
C PHE A 8 28.42 8.23 -31.18
N GLU A 9 28.50 9.18 -30.23
CA GLU A 9 29.62 9.93 -29.62
C GLU A 9 29.10 10.64 -28.34
N ARG A 10 29.91 10.93 -27.29
CA ARG A 10 29.73 12.08 -26.35
C ARG A 10 31.03 12.42 -25.57
N PRO A 11 31.22 13.67 -25.06
CA PRO A 11 32.56 14.28 -24.97
C PRO A 11 33.04 14.78 -23.59
N ASN A 12 34.35 15.13 -23.53
CA ASN A 12 35.08 16.14 -22.73
C ASN A 12 34.66 16.51 -21.29
N VAL A 13 35.62 16.44 -20.35
CA VAL A 13 35.97 17.50 -19.37
C VAL A 13 37.47 17.42 -19.01
N ASN A 14 38.11 18.55 -18.69
CA ASN A 14 39.52 18.70 -18.29
C ASN A 14 39.68 19.00 -16.77
N ASP A 15 40.85 19.15 -16.12
CA ASP A 15 42.25 19.29 -16.57
C ASP A 15 43.25 18.82 -15.47
N HIS A 16 44.51 19.23 -15.59
CA HIS A 16 45.66 19.12 -14.68
C HIS A 16 45.53 19.97 -13.37
N PRO A 17 46.47 19.98 -12.37
CA PRO A 17 47.93 19.72 -12.51
C PRO A 17 48.81 19.11 -11.37
N ILE A 18 49.98 18.61 -11.81
CA ILE A 18 51.36 18.74 -11.25
C ILE A 18 51.67 18.26 -9.80
N ARG A 19 52.58 17.27 -9.68
CA ARG A 19 53.97 17.48 -9.18
C ARG A 19 54.90 16.27 -9.38
N SER A 20 56.08 16.54 -9.96
CA SER A 20 57.24 15.63 -9.97
C SER A 20 58.48 16.33 -9.38
N ARG A 21 59.38 15.54 -8.78
CA ARG A 21 60.81 15.85 -8.54
C ARG A 21 61.55 14.51 -8.64
N HIS A 22 62.25 14.24 -9.73
CA HIS A 22 63.64 14.62 -10.05
C HIS A 22 64.73 13.89 -9.24
N LEU A 23 65.57 13.14 -9.98
CA LEU A 23 67.04 13.05 -9.95
C LEU A 23 67.42 11.93 -10.97
N SER A 24 67.77 12.26 -12.22
CA SER A 24 69.11 12.67 -12.73
C SER A 24 70.03 11.48 -13.09
N GLY A 25 70.31 11.32 -14.38
CA GLY A 25 71.30 10.38 -14.93
C GLY A 25 71.47 10.62 -16.44
N SER A 26 72.67 11.01 -16.87
CA SER A 26 72.94 11.46 -18.25
C SER A 26 73.05 10.30 -19.24
N ALA A 27 72.74 10.58 -20.51
CA ALA A 27 72.82 9.62 -21.62
C ALA A 27 74.25 9.41 -22.14
N MET A 28 74.49 8.25 -22.76
CA MET A 28 75.33 8.12 -23.96
C MET A 28 74.84 6.95 -24.82
N ASN A 29 74.98 7.10 -26.14
CA ASN A 29 74.33 6.25 -27.16
C ASN A 29 75.09 4.93 -27.42
N SER A 30 74.33 3.89 -27.72
CA SER A 30 74.72 2.89 -28.73
C SER A 30 73.50 2.50 -29.57
N THR A 31 73.57 2.79 -30.86
CA THR A 31 72.56 2.39 -31.86
C THR A 31 72.56 0.88 -32.06
N GLU A 32 71.42 0.23 -31.85
CA GLU A 32 71.10 -1.05 -32.51
C GLU A 32 69.80 -0.90 -33.29
N GLU A 33 69.84 -1.33 -34.56
CA GLU A 33 68.72 -1.29 -35.47
C GLU A 33 67.65 -2.30 -35.03
N THR A 34 66.50 -1.81 -34.57
CA THR A 34 65.33 -2.67 -34.34
C THR A 34 64.66 -2.98 -35.68
N THR A 35 65.23 -3.97 -36.36
CA THR A 35 64.61 -4.61 -37.53
C THR A 35 63.18 -5.05 -37.20
N PRO A 36 62.21 -4.85 -38.12
CA PRO A 36 60.82 -5.20 -37.85
C PRO A 36 60.70 -6.73 -37.73
N ALA A 37 60.35 -7.21 -36.54
CA ALA A 37 60.18 -8.64 -36.28
C ALA A 37 59.14 -9.24 -37.24
N GLY A 38 59.64 -10.01 -38.22
CA GLY A 38 58.82 -10.62 -39.25
C GLY A 38 57.71 -11.50 -38.66
N ARG A 39 56.54 -11.51 -39.29
CA ARG A 39 55.44 -12.42 -38.90
C ARG A 39 55.97 -13.86 -38.87
N ALA A 40 55.98 -14.46 -37.69
CA ALA A 40 56.42 -15.84 -37.50
C ALA A 40 55.67 -16.80 -38.45
N PRO A 41 56.33 -17.86 -38.96
CA PRO A 41 55.72 -18.80 -39.89
C PRO A 41 54.43 -19.41 -39.34
N ARG A 42 53.47 -19.72 -40.23
CA ARG A 42 52.18 -20.34 -39.89
C ARG A 42 52.34 -21.83 -39.52
N VAL A 43 53.00 -22.09 -38.40
CA VAL A 43 53.06 -23.39 -37.74
C VAL A 43 51.68 -23.73 -37.14
N SER A 44 51.26 -24.99 -37.21
CA SER A 44 49.98 -25.45 -36.67
C SER A 44 49.92 -25.31 -35.13
N MET A 45 48.74 -25.39 -34.54
CA MET A 45 48.61 -25.27 -33.08
C MET A 45 49.23 -26.48 -32.36
N ASN A 46 49.11 -27.68 -32.93
CA ASN A 46 49.67 -28.90 -32.34
C ASN A 46 51.21 -28.81 -32.29
N GLU A 47 51.86 -28.52 -33.41
CA GLU A 47 53.33 -28.36 -33.47
C GLU A 47 53.87 -27.23 -32.57
N LYS A 48 53.04 -26.24 -32.23
CA LYS A 48 53.38 -25.20 -31.23
C LYS A 48 53.29 -25.74 -29.82
N LEU A 49 52.22 -26.47 -29.49
CA LEU A 49 52.02 -27.07 -28.18
C LEU A 49 53.09 -28.13 -27.90
N ASP A 50 53.39 -29.01 -28.86
CA ASP A 50 54.41 -30.06 -28.71
C ASP A 50 55.79 -29.45 -28.39
N LYS A 51 56.19 -28.40 -29.10
CA LYS A 51 57.45 -27.67 -28.85
C LYS A 51 57.49 -26.98 -27.48
N ILE A 52 56.36 -26.42 -27.05
CA ILE A 52 56.27 -25.73 -25.74
C ILE A 52 56.28 -26.77 -24.61
N CYS A 53 55.59 -27.90 -24.75
CA CYS A 53 55.59 -28.99 -23.78
C CYS A 53 56.99 -29.62 -23.65
N ALA A 54 57.67 -29.91 -24.77
CA ALA A 54 59.02 -30.44 -24.76
C ALA A 54 60.01 -29.49 -24.04
N LEU A 55 59.90 -28.18 -24.25
CA LEU A 55 60.72 -27.19 -23.54
C LEU A 55 60.37 -27.10 -22.04
N ILE A 56 59.09 -27.23 -21.68
CA ILE A 56 58.66 -27.28 -20.27
C ILE A 56 59.24 -28.52 -19.57
N GLU A 57 59.25 -29.68 -20.25
CA GLU A 57 59.82 -30.94 -19.75
C GLU A 57 61.35 -30.88 -19.65
N GLU A 58 62.06 -30.31 -20.64
CA GLU A 58 63.50 -30.06 -20.59
C GLU A 58 63.91 -29.20 -19.38
N LEU A 59 63.06 -28.23 -19.01
CA LEU A 59 63.24 -27.38 -17.82
C LEU A 59 62.77 -28.04 -16.51
N ASN A 60 62.48 -29.35 -16.51
CA ASN A 60 61.99 -30.13 -15.37
C ASN A 60 60.69 -29.57 -14.75
N LEU A 61 59.83 -28.96 -15.58
CA LEU A 61 58.51 -28.49 -15.20
C LEU A 61 57.42 -29.37 -15.82
N THR A 62 56.21 -29.24 -15.31
CA THR A 62 54.99 -29.77 -15.94
C THR A 62 54.15 -28.59 -16.42
N PRO A 63 53.23 -28.76 -17.39
CA PRO A 63 52.35 -27.67 -17.80
C PRO A 63 51.56 -27.05 -16.64
N LYS A 64 51.21 -27.84 -15.60
CA LYS A 64 50.57 -27.34 -14.37
C LYS A 64 51.51 -26.51 -13.50
N SER A 65 52.72 -27.01 -13.20
CA SER A 65 53.68 -26.27 -12.36
C SER A 65 54.22 -25.02 -13.07
N PHE A 66 54.37 -25.06 -14.39
CA PHE A 66 54.65 -23.88 -15.21
C PHE A 66 53.54 -22.82 -15.08
N LEU A 67 52.26 -23.21 -15.22
CA LEU A 67 51.14 -22.27 -15.09
C LEU A 67 51.06 -21.65 -13.69
N VAL A 68 51.24 -22.43 -12.63
CA VAL A 68 51.28 -21.92 -11.25
C VAL A 68 52.44 -20.94 -11.07
N ALA A 69 53.66 -21.33 -11.43
CA ALA A 69 54.84 -20.47 -11.31
C ALA A 69 54.72 -19.18 -12.13
N PHE A 70 54.13 -19.22 -13.33
CA PHE A 70 53.88 -18.04 -14.16
C PHE A 70 52.90 -17.05 -13.51
N LEU A 71 51.89 -17.56 -12.83
CA LEU A 71 50.86 -16.75 -12.16
C LEU A 71 51.36 -16.15 -10.84
N GLU A 72 52.19 -16.89 -10.09
CA GLU A 72 52.71 -16.48 -8.78
C GLU A 72 53.98 -15.61 -8.84
N GLN A 73 54.81 -15.72 -9.90
CA GLN A 73 56.14 -15.09 -9.91
C GLN A 73 56.11 -13.55 -10.03
N ASP A 74 56.51 -12.81 -9.00
CA ASP A 74 56.41 -11.34 -8.91
C ASP A 74 57.45 -10.54 -9.72
N GLN A 75 58.34 -11.20 -10.46
CA GLN A 75 59.28 -10.53 -11.35
C GLN A 75 58.55 -9.67 -12.40
N TYR A 76 58.99 -8.42 -12.59
CA TYR A 76 58.35 -7.41 -13.45
C TYR A 76 57.97 -7.92 -14.85
N SER A 77 58.83 -8.73 -15.47
CA SER A 77 58.60 -9.32 -16.79
C SER A 77 57.39 -10.27 -16.86
N MET A 78 57.09 -10.99 -15.77
CA MET A 78 55.92 -11.87 -15.64
C MET A 78 54.70 -11.10 -15.15
N ALA A 79 54.87 -10.23 -14.14
CA ALA A 79 53.81 -9.34 -13.65
C ALA A 79 53.21 -8.49 -14.79
N TYR A 80 54.05 -7.89 -15.64
CA TYR A 80 53.62 -7.12 -16.82
C TYR A 80 52.83 -7.98 -17.83
N ARG A 81 53.16 -9.28 -17.97
CA ARG A 81 52.46 -10.22 -18.88
C ARG A 81 51.10 -10.67 -18.32
N ARG A 82 50.95 -10.79 -17.00
CA ARG A 82 49.65 -11.14 -16.36
C ARG A 82 48.77 -9.95 -15.99
N ARG A 83 49.24 -8.70 -16.14
CA ARG A 83 48.57 -7.49 -15.66
C ARG A 83 47.10 -7.29 -16.06
N LEU A 84 46.65 -7.91 -17.16
CA LEU A 84 45.28 -7.78 -17.67
C LEU A 84 44.33 -8.92 -17.22
N TRP A 85 44.85 -10.00 -16.61
CA TRP A 85 44.07 -11.21 -16.30
C TRP A 85 42.87 -10.95 -15.35
N GLY A 86 43.01 -9.99 -14.44
CA GLY A 86 41.96 -9.56 -13.51
C GLY A 86 41.31 -8.22 -13.87
N THR A 87 41.43 -7.75 -15.11
CA THR A 87 40.89 -6.46 -15.56
C THR A 87 39.78 -6.66 -16.59
N ASP A 88 38.82 -5.74 -16.66
CA ASP A 88 37.70 -5.79 -17.62
C ASP A 88 38.17 -5.99 -19.08
N GLN A 89 39.32 -5.44 -19.46
CA GLN A 89 39.90 -5.58 -20.80
C GLN A 89 40.49 -6.96 -21.12
N GLY A 90 40.76 -7.79 -20.11
CA GLY A 90 41.37 -9.12 -20.27
C GLY A 90 40.55 -10.27 -19.68
N TRP A 91 39.49 -9.97 -18.91
CA TRP A 91 38.70 -10.96 -18.19
C TRP A 91 38.10 -12.03 -19.11
N ASP A 92 37.50 -11.65 -20.24
CA ASP A 92 36.90 -12.59 -21.21
C ASP A 92 37.87 -13.73 -21.61
N SER A 93 39.15 -13.40 -21.79
CA SER A 93 40.18 -14.38 -22.15
C SER A 93 40.57 -15.29 -20.99
N THR A 94 40.51 -14.77 -19.76
CA THR A 94 40.76 -15.51 -18.52
C THR A 94 39.58 -16.40 -18.16
N GLU A 95 38.35 -15.92 -18.34
CA GLU A 95 37.13 -16.70 -18.18
C GLU A 95 37.09 -17.86 -19.18
N ASN A 96 37.40 -17.62 -20.46
CA ASN A 96 37.50 -18.67 -21.45
C ASN A 96 38.55 -19.74 -21.09
N LEU A 97 39.68 -19.35 -20.50
CA LEU A 97 40.68 -20.30 -19.97
C LEU A 97 40.10 -21.12 -18.81
N LEU A 98 39.43 -20.49 -17.83
CA LEU A 98 38.78 -21.17 -16.71
C LEU A 98 37.67 -22.14 -17.16
N LEU A 99 36.87 -21.74 -18.15
CA LEU A 99 35.83 -22.58 -18.77
C LEU A 99 36.44 -23.76 -19.54
N THR A 100 37.60 -23.57 -20.19
CA THR A 100 38.35 -24.66 -20.84
C THR A 100 38.90 -25.65 -19.81
N ILE A 101 39.45 -25.15 -18.69
CA ILE A 101 39.88 -25.99 -17.55
C ILE A 101 38.70 -26.77 -16.98
N ARG A 102 37.54 -26.11 -16.75
CA ARG A 102 36.30 -26.76 -16.32
C ARG A 102 35.88 -27.88 -17.28
N LYS A 103 35.90 -27.63 -18.59
CA LYS A 103 35.51 -28.62 -19.61
C LYS A 103 36.38 -29.87 -19.55
N LEU A 104 37.70 -29.71 -19.32
CA LEU A 104 38.62 -30.81 -19.13
C LEU A 104 38.40 -31.54 -17.80
N ALA A 105 38.25 -30.80 -16.69
CA ALA A 105 38.05 -31.36 -15.35
C ALA A 105 36.72 -32.14 -15.23
N CYS A 106 35.63 -31.62 -15.80
CA CYS A 106 34.30 -32.23 -15.76
C CYS A 106 34.08 -33.33 -16.83
N SER A 107 35.14 -33.81 -17.49
CA SER A 107 35.07 -34.86 -18.51
C SER A 107 34.70 -36.25 -17.94
N HIS A 108 34.98 -36.50 -16.66
CA HIS A 108 34.54 -37.70 -15.92
C HIS A 108 33.76 -37.31 -14.66
N LEU A 109 33.02 -38.28 -14.09
CA LEU A 109 32.14 -38.08 -12.93
C LEU A 109 32.89 -37.55 -11.70
N ASP A 110 34.01 -38.16 -11.33
CA ASP A 110 34.79 -37.76 -10.15
C ASP A 110 35.40 -36.36 -10.31
N GLY A 111 35.88 -36.05 -11.52
CA GLY A 111 36.39 -34.72 -11.88
C GLY A 111 35.33 -33.62 -11.79
N ARG A 112 34.07 -33.94 -12.12
CA ARG A 112 32.92 -33.04 -11.87
C ARG A 112 32.72 -32.81 -10.37
N GLY A 113 32.74 -33.87 -9.55
CA GLY A 113 32.62 -33.75 -8.09
C GLY A 113 33.73 -32.91 -7.45
N HIS A 114 34.97 -33.03 -7.93
CA HIS A 114 36.08 -32.17 -7.52
C HIS A 114 35.85 -30.70 -7.91
N TRP A 115 35.36 -30.43 -9.12
CA TRP A 115 35.04 -29.07 -9.57
C TRP A 115 33.91 -28.44 -8.74
N GLU A 116 32.82 -29.16 -8.51
CA GLU A 116 31.69 -28.69 -7.70
C GLU A 116 32.11 -28.40 -6.25
N ARG A 117 32.95 -29.25 -5.65
CA ARG A 117 33.54 -29.00 -4.31
C ARG A 117 34.44 -27.76 -4.28
N PHE A 118 35.22 -27.51 -5.33
CA PHE A 118 36.04 -26.31 -5.45
C PHE A 118 35.18 -25.03 -5.53
N ILE A 119 34.16 -25.02 -6.40
CA ILE A 119 33.23 -23.88 -6.53
C ILE A 119 32.48 -23.62 -5.22
N LEU A 120 32.01 -24.68 -4.54
CA LEU A 120 31.38 -24.55 -3.23
C LEU A 120 32.32 -23.90 -2.20
N MET A 121 33.61 -24.25 -2.18
CA MET A 121 34.58 -23.64 -1.27
C MET A 121 34.77 -22.14 -1.56
N GLN A 122 34.85 -21.74 -2.84
CA GLN A 122 34.93 -20.32 -3.21
C GLN A 122 33.65 -19.56 -2.83
N ALA A 123 32.48 -20.16 -3.07
CA ALA A 123 31.19 -19.58 -2.67
C ALA A 123 31.08 -19.40 -1.14
N ILE A 124 31.53 -20.38 -0.35
CA ILE A 124 31.57 -20.28 1.11
C ILE A 124 32.45 -19.11 1.56
N ASN A 125 33.62 -18.92 0.96
CA ASN A 125 34.51 -17.80 1.29
C ASN A 125 33.85 -16.44 1.00
N ILE A 126 33.20 -16.28 -0.15
CA ILE A 126 32.51 -15.03 -0.53
C ILE A 126 31.33 -14.77 0.42
N VAL A 127 30.46 -15.75 0.65
CA VAL A 127 29.28 -15.62 1.52
C VAL A 127 29.67 -15.37 2.99
N SER A 128 30.76 -15.97 3.48
CA SER A 128 31.23 -15.75 4.87
C SER A 128 31.83 -14.36 5.09
N ALA A 129 32.42 -13.77 4.03
CA ALA A 129 32.92 -12.39 4.06
C ALA A 129 31.77 -11.36 3.98
N GLN A 130 30.72 -11.67 3.22
CA GLN A 130 29.55 -10.81 3.03
C GLN A 130 28.58 -10.86 4.22
N LYS A 131 28.45 -9.75 4.94
CA LYS A 131 27.55 -9.63 6.09
C LYS A 131 27.13 -8.18 6.34
N PRO A 132 25.97 -7.95 6.99
CA PRO A 132 25.58 -6.63 7.45
C PRO A 132 26.60 -6.04 8.44
N VAL A 133 26.55 -4.72 8.63
CA VAL A 133 27.47 -4.01 9.51
C VAL A 133 27.10 -4.27 10.97
N SER A 134 27.99 -4.95 11.71
CA SER A 134 27.83 -5.14 13.15
C SER A 134 27.88 -3.81 13.90
N GLY A 135 26.86 -3.51 14.69
CA GLY A 135 26.78 -2.29 15.50
C GLY A 135 25.34 -1.86 15.75
N LEU A 136 25.14 -0.86 16.62
CA LEU A 136 23.83 -0.27 16.88
C LEU A 136 23.36 0.54 15.66
N ALA A 137 22.07 0.43 15.31
CA ALA A 137 21.43 1.26 14.29
C ALA A 137 21.52 2.76 14.66
N PRO A 138 21.63 3.67 13.67
CA PRO A 138 21.68 3.42 12.22
C PRO A 138 23.06 3.03 11.68
N LYS A 139 24.13 3.10 12.50
CA LYS A 139 25.52 2.84 12.06
C LYS A 139 25.85 1.35 11.86
N GLY A 140 25.01 0.46 12.38
CA GLY A 140 25.02 -0.98 12.13
C GLY A 140 23.61 -1.56 12.17
N SER A 141 23.47 -2.88 12.04
CA SER A 141 22.18 -3.54 11.79
C SER A 141 21.43 -4.00 13.07
N TYR A 142 21.85 -3.56 14.26
CA TYR A 142 21.21 -3.90 15.53
C TYR A 142 20.20 -2.87 15.98
N HIS A 143 18.93 -3.27 16.00
CA HIS A 143 17.84 -2.51 16.56
C HIS A 143 17.51 -3.06 17.95
N THR A 144 17.70 -2.25 18.99
CA THR A 144 17.33 -2.61 20.36
C THR A 144 15.84 -2.38 20.59
N SER A 145 15.18 -3.32 21.26
CA SER A 145 13.78 -3.16 21.66
C SER A 145 13.56 -2.02 22.64
N ALA A 146 14.60 -1.55 23.34
CA ALA A 146 14.50 -0.49 24.33
C ALA A 146 14.34 0.93 23.73
N THR A 147 14.82 1.15 22.50
CA THR A 147 14.79 2.45 21.80
C THR A 147 14.13 2.33 20.43
N LEU A 148 13.19 1.39 20.28
CA LEU A 148 12.40 1.24 19.06
C LEU A 148 11.33 2.34 19.01
N SER A 149 11.24 3.02 17.88
CA SER A 149 10.29 4.10 17.59
C SER A 149 9.44 3.73 16.37
N ASP A 150 8.30 4.40 16.18
CA ASP A 150 7.39 4.17 15.05
C ASP A 150 8.06 4.37 13.68
N VAL A 151 9.05 5.28 13.60
CA VAL A 151 9.92 5.51 12.43
C VAL A 151 10.52 4.21 11.87
N PHE A 152 10.76 3.19 12.71
CA PHE A 152 11.25 1.88 12.27
C PHE A 152 10.28 1.13 11.34
N PHE A 153 8.99 1.47 11.32
CA PHE A 153 7.96 0.79 10.53
C PHE A 153 7.60 1.50 9.23
N THR A 154 8.11 2.71 8.98
CA THR A 154 7.78 3.42 7.73
C THR A 154 8.34 2.67 6.51
N THR A 155 7.71 2.89 5.36
CA THR A 155 8.08 2.25 4.10
C THR A 155 9.54 2.57 3.73
N GLU A 156 9.97 3.81 3.95
CA GLU A 156 11.31 4.31 3.61
C GLU A 156 12.39 3.63 4.47
N GLU A 157 12.21 3.56 5.78
CA GLU A 157 13.14 2.88 6.70
C GLU A 157 13.14 1.36 6.49
N ARG A 158 12.00 0.78 6.09
CA ARG A 158 11.92 -0.61 5.66
C ARG A 158 12.71 -0.86 4.37
N GLU A 159 12.54 -0.02 3.36
CA GLU A 159 13.26 -0.11 2.09
C GLU A 159 14.76 0.12 2.25
N ALA A 160 15.18 1.16 2.98
CA ALA A 160 16.59 1.43 3.26
C ALA A 160 17.30 0.26 3.96
N ARG A 161 16.64 -0.41 4.93
CA ARG A 161 17.18 -1.63 5.57
C ARG A 161 17.23 -2.83 4.63
N ASN A 162 16.26 -2.94 3.73
CA ASN A 162 16.18 -4.00 2.73
C ASN A 162 17.31 -3.89 1.71
N ASP A 163 17.56 -2.69 1.19
CA ASP A 163 18.61 -2.42 0.20
C ASP A 163 20.00 -2.57 0.83
N LEU A 164 20.21 -2.01 2.04
CA LEU A 164 21.45 -2.19 2.80
C LEU A 164 21.78 -3.66 3.07
N LEU A 165 20.77 -4.52 3.27
CA LEU A 165 20.96 -5.96 3.42
C LEU A 165 21.43 -6.61 2.11
N THR A 166 20.80 -6.27 0.98
CA THR A 166 21.16 -6.85 -0.33
C THR A 166 22.53 -6.35 -0.83
N ASP A 167 22.86 -5.09 -0.60
CA ASP A 167 24.16 -4.49 -0.95
C ASP A 167 25.33 -5.06 -0.14
N ARG A 168 25.05 -5.52 1.10
CA ARG A 168 26.04 -6.17 1.97
C ARG A 168 26.12 -7.69 1.78
N MET A 169 25.14 -8.29 1.13
CA MET A 169 25.08 -9.74 0.82
C MET A 169 24.78 -10.06 -0.66
N PRO A 170 25.41 -9.37 -1.64
CA PRO A 170 24.98 -9.43 -3.03
C PRO A 170 25.18 -10.81 -3.67
N PHE A 171 26.20 -11.58 -3.28
CA PHE A 171 26.44 -12.91 -3.85
C PHE A 171 25.36 -13.90 -3.44
N LEU A 172 25.02 -13.95 -2.14
CA LEU A 172 23.94 -14.82 -1.65
C LEU A 172 22.58 -14.37 -2.22
N TYR A 173 22.31 -13.07 -2.25
CA TYR A 173 21.07 -12.51 -2.77
C TYR A 173 20.88 -12.83 -4.27
N GLN A 174 21.90 -12.58 -5.11
CA GLN A 174 21.84 -12.89 -6.54
C GLN A 174 21.73 -14.39 -6.81
N LEU A 175 22.47 -15.23 -6.07
CA LEU A 175 22.38 -16.69 -6.18
C LEU A 175 20.97 -17.22 -5.85
N LEU A 176 20.35 -16.67 -4.80
CA LEU A 176 18.96 -17.01 -4.43
C LEU A 176 17.97 -16.51 -5.47
N CYS A 177 18.09 -15.27 -5.94
CA CYS A 177 17.25 -14.74 -7.02
C CYS A 177 17.30 -15.64 -8.26
N ALA A 178 18.51 -15.99 -8.74
CA ALA A 178 18.69 -16.87 -9.89
C ALA A 178 18.09 -18.27 -9.65
N LYS A 179 18.29 -18.85 -8.47
CA LYS A 179 17.77 -20.17 -8.11
C LYS A 179 16.24 -20.22 -8.00
N ILE A 180 15.62 -19.15 -7.51
CA ILE A 180 14.17 -19.03 -7.32
C ILE A 180 13.45 -18.63 -8.64
N GLN A 181 14.14 -17.90 -9.51
CA GLN A 181 13.66 -17.57 -10.86
C GLN A 181 13.70 -18.79 -11.79
N GLY A 182 14.83 -19.52 -11.83
CA GLY A 182 15.06 -20.67 -12.70
C GLY A 182 15.14 -20.31 -14.20
N ASP A 183 15.26 -21.33 -15.05
CA ASP A 183 15.40 -21.20 -16.52
C ASP A 183 14.09 -20.81 -17.23
N ARG A 184 13.24 -19.99 -16.60
CA ARG A 184 12.00 -19.47 -17.20
C ARG A 184 12.25 -18.06 -17.78
N PRO A 185 12.58 -17.92 -19.07
CA PRO A 185 12.66 -16.59 -19.69
C PRO A 185 11.27 -15.94 -19.67
N TYR A 186 11.21 -14.68 -19.26
CA TYR A 186 9.98 -13.91 -19.31
C TYR A 186 9.74 -13.44 -20.75
N THR A 187 8.94 -14.18 -21.51
CA THR A 187 8.41 -13.71 -22.81
C THR A 187 7.21 -12.81 -22.58
N THR A 188 7.37 -11.52 -22.84
CA THR A 188 6.30 -10.48 -22.75
C THR A 188 5.23 -10.60 -23.87
N THR A 189 4.99 -11.80 -24.38
CA THR A 189 4.08 -12.09 -25.49
C THR A 189 3.25 -13.31 -25.14
N GLY A 190 1.93 -13.13 -25.06
CA GLY A 190 1.00 -14.19 -24.72
C GLY A 190 1.07 -15.35 -25.71
N GLY A 191 1.41 -16.53 -25.17
CA GLY A 191 1.33 -17.82 -25.86
C GLY A 191 1.15 -18.89 -24.79
N ALA A 192 0.04 -19.61 -24.84
CA ALA A 192 -0.20 -20.72 -23.93
C ALA A 192 0.82 -21.83 -24.22
N ALA A 193 1.50 -22.30 -23.17
CA ALA A 193 2.30 -23.51 -23.19
C ALA A 193 1.77 -24.39 -22.06
N ASP A 194 0.91 -25.34 -22.41
CA ASP A 194 0.38 -26.31 -21.46
C ASP A 194 1.53 -27.10 -20.83
N SER A 195 1.55 -27.11 -19.51
CA SER A 195 2.21 -28.14 -18.71
C SER A 195 1.15 -28.66 -17.74
N PRO A 196 0.94 -29.98 -17.63
CA PRO A 196 -0.11 -30.53 -16.78
C PRO A 196 0.19 -30.14 -15.32
N ALA A 197 -0.73 -29.37 -14.72
CA ALA A 197 -0.62 -28.94 -13.34
C ALA A 197 -0.85 -30.10 -12.37
N ASP A 198 -0.21 -30.03 -11.21
CA ASP A 198 -0.43 -30.97 -10.11
C ASP A 198 -1.81 -30.68 -9.48
N PRO A 199 -2.75 -31.64 -9.40
CA PRO A 199 -4.12 -31.41 -8.95
C PRO A 199 -4.26 -30.93 -7.49
N VAL A 200 -3.16 -30.85 -6.74
CA VAL A 200 -3.13 -30.33 -5.36
C VAL A 200 -2.84 -28.83 -5.29
N GLU A 201 -2.20 -28.21 -6.30
CA GLU A 201 -1.96 -26.75 -6.31
C GLU A 201 -3.22 -25.95 -6.71
N ASP A 202 -4.14 -26.57 -7.46
CA ASP A 202 -5.34 -25.93 -8.04
C ASP A 202 -6.51 -25.72 -7.05
N ASN A 203 -6.27 -25.94 -5.75
CA ASN A 203 -7.25 -25.70 -4.66
C ASN A 203 -6.76 -24.63 -3.65
N SER A 204 -5.87 -23.74 -4.06
CA SER A 204 -5.74 -22.43 -3.41
C SER A 204 -6.57 -21.41 -4.18
N ASP A 205 -7.65 -20.92 -3.58
CA ASP A 205 -8.63 -20.00 -4.19
C ASP A 205 -8.07 -18.59 -4.54
N ASP A 206 -6.74 -18.42 -4.64
CA ASP A 206 -6.00 -17.15 -4.61
C ASP A 206 -5.17 -16.83 -5.88
N GLU A 207 -5.16 -17.71 -6.89
CA GLU A 207 -4.35 -17.53 -8.11
C GLU A 207 -5.07 -16.76 -9.25
N GLY A 208 -6.39 -16.55 -9.18
CA GLY A 208 -7.19 -15.98 -10.28
C GLY A 208 -8.26 -14.96 -9.94
N VAL A 209 -8.49 -14.63 -8.66
CA VAL A 209 -9.47 -13.63 -8.23
C VAL A 209 -8.77 -12.27 -8.14
N ASP A 210 -9.38 -11.21 -8.69
CA ASP A 210 -9.05 -9.84 -8.26
C ASP A 210 -9.43 -9.75 -6.78
N ASP A 211 -8.46 -9.89 -5.87
CA ASP A 211 -8.71 -9.74 -4.44
C ASP A 211 -9.29 -8.34 -4.22
N PRO A 212 -10.50 -8.19 -3.65
CA PRO A 212 -11.05 -6.88 -3.35
C PRO A 212 -10.14 -6.03 -2.44
N SER A 213 -9.22 -6.68 -1.70
CA SER A 213 -8.17 -6.03 -0.90
C SER A 213 -7.08 -5.34 -1.73
N ASP A 214 -6.79 -5.76 -2.97
CA ASP A 214 -5.81 -5.08 -3.85
C ASP A 214 -6.26 -3.65 -4.23
N GLY A 215 -7.57 -3.38 -4.12
CA GLY A 215 -8.17 -2.05 -4.26
C GLY A 215 -8.05 -1.16 -3.03
N LEU A 216 -7.61 -1.67 -1.88
CA LEU A 216 -7.41 -0.89 -0.66
C LEU A 216 -6.15 -0.01 -0.76
N VAL A 217 -6.15 1.04 0.04
CA VAL A 217 -4.98 1.90 0.28
C VAL A 217 -4.10 1.19 1.30
N ASP A 218 -2.82 1.03 0.96
CA ASP A 218 -1.81 0.38 1.80
C ASP A 218 -1.38 1.35 2.91
N TYR A 219 -2.20 1.47 3.96
CA TYR A 219 -2.03 2.45 5.04
C TYR A 219 -0.84 2.18 5.98
N ASP A 220 -0.26 0.98 5.96
CA ASP A 220 0.82 0.57 6.88
C ASP A 220 2.01 -0.14 6.19
N GLY A 221 2.01 -0.19 4.85
CA GLY A 221 3.01 -0.91 4.08
C GLY A 221 2.93 -2.44 4.19
N SER A 222 1.98 -2.99 4.95
CA SER A 222 1.86 -4.43 5.21
C SER A 222 1.00 -5.14 4.16
N VAL A 223 0.18 -4.39 3.40
CA VAL A 223 -0.64 -4.96 2.33
C VAL A 223 0.30 -5.37 1.19
N LEU A 224 0.39 -6.67 0.95
CA LEU A 224 1.08 -7.25 -0.21
C LEU A 224 0.29 -6.97 -1.49
N LYS A 225 0.15 -5.69 -1.87
CA LYS A 225 -0.60 -5.25 -3.04
C LYS A 225 -0.08 -5.96 -4.28
N LYS A 226 -0.84 -6.94 -4.77
CA LYS A 226 -0.45 -7.80 -5.88
C LYS A 226 -0.56 -6.95 -7.15
N SER A 227 0.55 -6.80 -7.87
CA SER A 227 0.48 -6.20 -9.21
C SER A 227 -0.33 -7.12 -10.13
N ASN A 228 -1.33 -6.55 -10.82
CA ASN A 228 -2.13 -7.25 -11.83
C ASN A 228 -1.25 -7.82 -12.97
N GLU A 229 -0.04 -7.31 -13.16
CA GLU A 229 0.93 -7.87 -14.08
C GLU A 229 1.68 -9.07 -13.47
N ARG A 230 1.36 -10.28 -13.93
CA ARG A 230 2.01 -11.54 -13.50
C ARG A 230 3.54 -11.50 -13.54
N GLY A 231 4.13 -10.77 -14.49
CA GLY A 231 5.60 -10.57 -14.56
C GLY A 231 6.15 -9.79 -13.37
N ILE A 232 5.54 -8.65 -13.06
CA ILE A 232 5.92 -7.81 -11.90
C ILE A 232 5.66 -8.57 -10.59
N ARG A 233 4.50 -9.23 -10.47
CA ARG A 233 4.14 -10.08 -9.32
C ARG A 233 5.21 -11.15 -9.05
N ARG A 234 5.63 -11.88 -10.10
CA ARG A 234 6.69 -12.90 -9.99
C ARG A 234 8.05 -12.30 -9.66
N ALA A 235 8.44 -11.19 -10.29
CA ALA A 235 9.72 -10.53 -10.03
C ALA A 235 9.83 -10.03 -8.57
N ASN A 236 8.75 -9.41 -8.05
CA ASN A 236 8.68 -8.93 -6.67
C ASN A 236 8.71 -10.09 -5.66
N TRP A 237 8.03 -11.21 -5.95
CA TRP A 237 8.09 -12.43 -5.16
C TRP A 237 9.51 -13.02 -5.07
N VAL A 238 10.22 -13.16 -6.21
CA VAL A 238 11.61 -13.64 -6.25
C VAL A 238 12.52 -12.79 -5.35
N LYS A 239 12.48 -11.46 -5.52
CA LYS A 239 13.28 -10.51 -4.73
C LYS A 239 12.95 -10.60 -3.23
N THR A 240 11.66 -10.64 -2.90
CA THR A 240 11.19 -10.67 -1.51
C THR A 240 11.63 -11.95 -0.79
N MET A 241 11.51 -13.10 -1.44
CA MET A 241 12.01 -14.38 -0.89
C MET A 241 13.53 -14.37 -0.71
N ALA A 242 14.30 -14.00 -1.74
CA ALA A 242 15.75 -13.98 -1.68
C ALA A 242 16.26 -13.05 -0.56
N ARG A 243 15.66 -11.86 -0.43
CA ARG A 243 15.94 -10.90 0.64
C ARG A 243 15.59 -11.45 2.03
N THR A 244 14.42 -12.09 2.16
CA THR A 244 13.96 -12.72 3.43
C THR A 244 14.95 -13.80 3.89
N ILE A 245 15.40 -14.65 2.97
CA ILE A 245 16.39 -15.69 3.26
C ILE A 245 17.75 -15.06 3.66
N CYS A 246 18.18 -13.99 2.99
CA CYS A 246 19.39 -13.25 3.39
C CYS A 246 19.26 -12.70 4.82
N ALA A 247 18.09 -12.15 5.19
CA ALA A 247 17.83 -11.67 6.55
C ALA A 247 17.87 -12.82 7.58
N MET A 248 17.29 -13.99 7.26
CA MET A 248 17.33 -15.18 8.11
C MET A 248 18.78 -15.66 8.33
N VAL A 249 19.58 -15.74 7.27
CA VAL A 249 20.99 -16.16 7.34
C VAL A 249 21.82 -15.14 8.15
N ALA A 250 21.64 -13.84 7.89
CA ALA A 250 22.33 -12.78 8.63
C ALA A 250 22.04 -12.80 10.14
N PHE A 251 20.77 -13.01 10.51
CA PHE A 251 20.33 -13.13 11.90
C PHE A 251 20.75 -14.45 12.56
N GLY A 252 20.80 -15.54 11.79
CA GLY A 252 21.31 -16.83 12.23
C GLY A 252 22.80 -16.76 12.58
N GLY A 253 23.60 -16.13 11.73
CA GLY A 253 25.04 -15.90 11.97
C GLY A 253 25.32 -14.85 13.06
N ASN A 254 24.46 -13.85 13.21
CA ASN A 254 24.52 -12.89 14.31
C ASN A 254 23.12 -12.39 14.69
N ARG A 255 22.63 -12.78 15.87
CA ARG A 255 21.30 -12.37 16.39
C ARG A 255 21.14 -10.86 16.58
N ARG A 256 22.21 -10.07 16.43
CA ARG A 256 22.17 -8.60 16.37
C ARG A 256 21.91 -8.03 14.96
N HIS A 257 21.78 -8.84 13.91
CA HIS A 257 21.29 -8.40 12.60
C HIS A 257 19.78 -8.65 12.54
N ASN A 258 18.99 -7.86 13.27
CA ASN A 258 17.63 -8.24 13.68
C ASN A 258 16.51 -7.34 13.14
N GLY A 259 16.79 -6.39 12.24
CA GLY A 259 15.79 -5.43 11.76
C GLY A 259 14.52 -6.08 11.19
N PHE A 260 14.66 -7.03 10.27
CA PHE A 260 13.55 -7.79 9.70
C PHE A 260 12.83 -8.63 10.76
N GLN A 261 13.60 -9.37 11.57
CA GLN A 261 13.09 -10.26 12.60
C GLN A 261 12.32 -9.55 13.72
N LEU A 262 12.76 -8.35 14.10
CA LEU A 262 12.08 -7.52 15.11
C LEU A 262 10.74 -7.00 14.58
N SER A 263 10.68 -6.61 13.30
CA SER A 263 9.42 -6.24 12.65
C SER A 263 8.44 -7.40 12.64
N ASN A 264 8.88 -8.57 12.16
CA ASN A 264 8.05 -9.78 12.13
C ASN A 264 7.57 -10.21 13.53
N ALA A 265 8.41 -10.08 14.56
CA ALA A 265 8.02 -10.46 15.92
C ALA A 265 6.86 -9.62 16.48
N LEU A 266 6.75 -8.35 16.05
CA LEU A 266 5.67 -7.45 16.43
C LEU A 266 4.42 -7.68 15.57
N LEU A 267 4.59 -7.87 14.26
CA LEU A 267 3.50 -8.25 13.35
C LEU A 267 2.83 -9.57 13.76
N PHE A 268 3.62 -10.60 14.10
CA PHE A 268 3.11 -11.89 14.57
C PHE A 268 2.42 -11.77 15.94
N LEU A 269 2.96 -10.96 16.85
CA LEU A 269 2.35 -10.70 18.16
C LEU A 269 0.98 -9.98 18.00
N ALA A 270 0.90 -8.99 17.10
CA ALA A 270 -0.36 -8.31 16.76
C ALA A 270 -1.36 -9.25 16.07
N GLY A 271 -0.89 -10.10 15.15
CA GLY A 271 -1.69 -11.12 14.46
C GLY A 271 -2.08 -12.33 15.31
N GLY A 272 -1.93 -12.29 16.64
CA GLY A 272 -2.36 -13.34 17.55
C GLY A 272 -1.57 -14.65 17.48
N VAL A 273 -0.38 -14.64 16.88
CA VAL A 273 0.48 -15.83 16.79
C VAL A 273 0.89 -16.28 18.20
N THR A 274 0.66 -17.55 18.55
CA THR A 274 0.97 -18.06 19.89
C THR A 274 2.46 -18.03 20.22
N GLU A 275 2.83 -17.95 21.51
CA GLU A 275 4.23 -18.00 21.97
C GLU A 275 4.97 -19.24 21.44
N ARG A 276 4.29 -20.41 21.35
CA ARG A 276 4.87 -21.65 20.78
C ARG A 276 5.26 -21.50 19.32
N VAL A 277 4.41 -20.88 18.50
CA VAL A 277 4.70 -20.62 17.09
C VAL A 277 5.76 -19.53 16.95
N SER A 278 5.68 -18.47 17.75
CA SER A 278 6.71 -17.41 17.81
C SER A 278 8.10 -17.96 18.17
N ALA A 279 8.18 -18.89 19.13
CA ALA A 279 9.42 -19.57 19.50
C ALA A 279 10.00 -20.40 18.34
N TYR A 280 9.16 -21.12 17.58
CA TYR A 280 9.59 -21.83 16.38
C TYR A 280 10.09 -20.87 15.29
N LEU A 281 9.34 -19.80 14.99
CA LEU A 281 9.73 -18.78 14.01
C LEU A 281 11.03 -18.05 14.42
N ASN A 282 11.29 -17.89 15.72
CA ASN A 282 12.55 -17.38 16.23
C ASN A 282 13.70 -18.39 16.16
N TYR A 283 13.42 -19.68 16.32
CA TYR A 283 14.41 -20.75 16.14
C TYR A 283 14.94 -20.78 14.69
N ILE A 284 14.04 -20.78 13.71
CA ILE A 284 14.40 -20.79 12.27
C ILE A 284 14.81 -19.40 11.71
N GLY A 285 14.83 -18.36 12.54
CA GLY A 285 15.38 -17.05 12.19
C GLY A 285 14.45 -16.12 11.39
N ILE A 286 13.15 -16.43 11.28
CA ILE A 286 12.15 -15.55 10.67
C ILE A 286 11.74 -14.40 11.62
N SER A 287 11.80 -14.63 12.94
CA SER A 287 11.31 -13.71 13.96
C SER A 287 12.34 -13.45 15.08
N SER A 288 12.22 -12.32 15.78
CA SER A 288 12.82 -12.10 17.09
C SER A 288 12.03 -12.85 18.17
N SER A 289 12.57 -12.95 19.39
CA SER A 289 11.87 -13.67 20.46
C SER A 289 10.61 -12.92 20.93
N TRP A 290 9.61 -13.67 21.40
CA TRP A 290 8.38 -13.14 22.01
C TRP A 290 8.65 -12.08 23.10
N ARG A 291 9.67 -12.32 23.95
CA ARG A 291 10.12 -11.37 24.98
C ARG A 291 10.66 -10.06 24.38
N THR A 292 11.34 -10.13 23.24
CA THR A 292 11.84 -8.95 22.51
C THR A 292 10.67 -8.14 21.94
N ALA A 293 9.64 -8.79 21.39
CA ALA A 293 8.44 -8.12 20.91
C ALA A 293 7.69 -7.40 22.04
N HIS A 294 7.46 -8.04 23.19
CA HIS A 294 6.85 -7.37 24.35
C HIS A 294 7.70 -6.23 24.92
N ALA A 295 9.03 -6.35 24.92
CA ALA A 295 9.91 -5.25 25.31
C ALA A 295 9.78 -4.06 24.35
N ALA A 296 9.71 -4.32 23.05
CA ALA A 296 9.53 -3.31 22.03
C ALA A 296 8.15 -2.63 22.09
N LEU A 297 7.06 -3.39 22.29
CA LEU A 297 5.73 -2.82 22.55
C LEU A 297 5.71 -1.88 23.76
N ARG A 298 6.50 -2.16 24.80
CA ARG A 298 6.58 -1.28 25.98
C ARG A 298 7.24 0.06 25.64
N SER A 299 8.32 0.04 24.84
CA SER A 299 8.98 1.26 24.35
C SER A 299 8.06 2.05 23.41
N LEU A 300 7.48 1.40 22.40
CA LEU A 300 6.52 2.01 21.47
C LEU A 300 5.30 2.60 22.21
N GLY A 301 4.76 1.89 23.21
CA GLY A 301 3.64 2.38 24.03
C GLY A 301 4.01 3.57 24.93
N SER A 302 5.27 3.66 25.36
CA SER A 302 5.78 4.81 26.12
C SER A 302 6.00 6.01 25.21
N GLU A 303 6.45 5.80 23.97
CA GLU A 303 6.54 6.84 22.95
C GLU A 303 5.16 7.35 22.52
N ALA A 304 4.20 6.45 22.27
CA ALA A 304 2.82 6.80 21.92
C ALA A 304 2.15 7.61 23.05
N LYS A 305 2.37 7.24 24.33
CA LYS A 305 1.92 8.05 25.47
C LYS A 305 2.56 9.43 25.47
N SER A 306 3.87 9.53 25.25
CA SER A 306 4.59 10.81 25.19
C SER A 306 4.10 11.69 24.04
N LYS A 307 3.80 11.11 22.87
CA LYS A 307 3.22 11.81 21.70
C LYS A 307 1.82 12.34 22.02
N LEU A 308 0.96 11.52 22.62
CA LEU A 308 -0.38 11.92 23.06
C LEU A 308 -0.33 13.06 24.10
N GLU A 309 0.50 12.93 25.13
CA GLU A 309 0.69 14.01 26.10
C GLU A 309 1.22 15.30 25.46
N ALA A 310 2.15 15.19 24.50
CA ALA A 310 2.69 16.34 23.79
C ALA A 310 1.58 17.08 23.01
N ILE A 311 0.72 16.35 22.30
CA ILE A 311 -0.41 16.90 21.53
C ILE A 311 -1.37 17.70 22.44
N TYR A 312 -1.68 17.22 23.65
CA TYR A 312 -2.51 17.96 24.61
C TYR A 312 -1.78 19.13 25.30
N LYS A 313 -0.46 19.07 25.42
CA LYS A 313 0.39 20.14 25.99
C LYS A 313 0.67 21.31 25.02
N MET A 314 0.39 21.16 23.72
CA MET A 314 0.63 22.19 22.70
C MET A 314 -0.04 23.52 23.08
N GLY A 315 0.78 24.56 23.27
CA GLY A 315 0.30 25.94 23.52
C GLY A 315 -0.25 26.64 22.28
N ASP A 316 -0.17 25.99 21.11
CA ASP A 316 -0.54 26.54 19.79
C ASP A 316 -2.07 26.74 19.63
N SER A 317 -2.91 26.12 20.47
CA SER A 317 -4.36 26.38 20.54
C SER A 317 -4.83 26.31 22.00
N PRO A 318 -4.84 27.44 22.73
CA PRO A 318 -5.26 27.45 24.14
C PRO A 318 -6.77 27.20 24.32
N LEU A 319 -7.58 27.38 23.27
CA LEU A 319 -9.05 27.37 23.33
C LEU A 319 -9.67 26.07 22.81
N VAL A 320 -9.13 25.47 21.75
CA VAL A 320 -9.62 24.20 21.17
C VAL A 320 -8.64 23.07 21.45
N ALA A 321 -9.13 22.00 22.06
CA ALA A 321 -8.39 20.77 22.28
C ALA A 321 -8.28 19.92 21.00
N PRO A 322 -7.37 18.93 20.96
CA PRO A 322 -7.35 17.92 19.91
C PRO A 322 -8.74 17.29 19.71
N LEU A 323 -9.13 17.08 18.45
CA LEU A 323 -10.40 16.42 18.11
C LEU A 323 -10.28 14.95 18.52
N LEU A 324 -11.29 14.45 19.24
CA LEU A 324 -11.33 13.09 19.77
C LEU A 324 -12.33 12.27 18.95
N CYS A 325 -11.88 11.17 18.36
CA CYS A 325 -12.76 10.16 17.75
C CYS A 325 -12.73 8.88 18.61
N TYR A 326 -13.89 8.31 18.94
CA TYR A 326 -13.97 7.02 19.65
C TYR A 326 -15.15 6.16 19.17
N ASP A 327 -15.03 4.83 19.35
CA ASP A 327 -16.05 3.86 18.95
C ASP A 327 -15.98 2.54 19.76
N ASN A 328 -17.09 1.80 19.72
CA ASN A 328 -17.22 0.34 19.84
C ASN A 328 -15.95 -0.52 19.64
N LEU A 329 -15.46 -1.20 20.67
CA LEU A 329 -14.77 -2.49 20.51
C LEU A 329 -15.43 -3.60 21.36
N ASP A 330 -16.61 -4.03 20.91
CA ASP A 330 -17.35 -5.14 21.50
C ASP A 330 -16.99 -6.48 20.83
N PHE A 331 -16.54 -7.47 21.60
CA PHE A 331 -16.34 -8.84 21.09
C PHE A 331 -16.78 -9.91 22.09
N GLN A 332 -17.28 -11.05 21.59
CA GLN A 332 -17.76 -12.14 22.42
C GLN A 332 -16.70 -13.23 22.61
N GLU A 333 -16.28 -13.44 23.85
CA GLU A 333 -15.63 -14.69 24.26
C GLU A 333 -16.69 -15.80 24.23
N LYS A 334 -16.73 -16.56 23.13
CA LYS A 334 -17.74 -17.61 22.91
C LYS A 334 -17.28 -18.98 23.42
N VAL A 335 -17.67 -19.30 24.64
CA VAL A 335 -17.58 -20.66 25.18
C VAL A 335 -18.37 -21.66 24.32
N HIS A 336 -17.72 -22.72 23.85
CA HIS A 336 -18.35 -23.76 23.03
C HIS A 336 -19.33 -24.66 23.82
N MET A 337 -18.95 -25.11 25.01
CA MET A 337 -19.80 -25.89 25.92
C MET A 337 -20.11 -25.06 27.16
N LYS A 338 -21.33 -24.53 27.23
CA LYS A 338 -21.80 -23.76 28.39
C LYS A 338 -21.99 -24.68 29.60
N SER A 339 -21.47 -24.28 30.76
CA SER A 339 -21.74 -24.94 32.04
C SER A 339 -22.02 -23.88 33.12
N ILE A 340 -22.45 -24.32 34.31
CA ILE A 340 -22.68 -23.42 35.44
C ILE A 340 -21.34 -22.80 35.85
N GLY A 341 -21.20 -21.48 35.67
CA GLY A 341 -19.94 -20.74 35.88
C GLY A 341 -19.09 -20.56 34.62
N HIS A 342 -19.41 -21.23 33.50
CA HIS A 342 -18.67 -21.12 32.24
C HIS A 342 -19.64 -20.76 31.09
N SER A 343 -20.00 -19.48 31.03
CA SER A 343 -20.83 -18.88 29.97
C SER A 343 -19.99 -18.05 29.01
N SER A 344 -20.50 -17.84 27.78
CA SER A 344 -19.96 -16.79 26.91
C SER A 344 -19.99 -15.43 27.62
N LYS A 345 -18.96 -14.62 27.40
CA LYS A 345 -18.86 -13.25 27.94
C LYS A 345 -18.75 -12.25 26.80
N MET A 346 -19.40 -11.10 26.94
CA MET A 346 -19.07 -9.94 26.13
C MET A 346 -17.90 -9.23 26.79
N PHE A 347 -16.84 -8.99 26.02
CA PHE A 347 -15.86 -7.97 26.36
C PHE A 347 -16.33 -6.66 25.75
N HIS A 348 -16.30 -5.61 26.57
CA HIS A 348 -16.61 -4.25 26.17
C HIS A 348 -15.34 -3.43 26.33
N GLY A 349 -14.85 -2.89 25.21
CA GLY A 349 -13.81 -1.88 25.19
C GLY A 349 -14.22 -0.73 24.29
N THR A 350 -13.56 0.41 24.48
CA THR A 350 -13.66 1.56 23.59
C THR A 350 -12.27 1.89 23.08
N TRP A 351 -12.14 1.94 21.76
CA TRP A 351 -10.93 2.41 21.10
C TRP A 351 -11.17 3.83 20.59
N GLY A 352 -10.10 4.53 20.22
CA GLY A 352 -10.21 5.87 19.68
C GLY A 352 -8.85 6.45 19.30
N TYR A 353 -8.88 7.63 18.72
CA TYR A 353 -7.71 8.40 18.34
C TYR A 353 -7.98 9.89 18.52
N VAL A 354 -6.90 10.66 18.59
CA VAL A 354 -6.98 12.12 18.52
C VAL A 354 -6.29 12.63 17.26
N HIS A 355 -6.77 13.74 16.73
CA HIS A 355 -6.10 14.48 15.65
C HIS A 355 -6.21 15.98 15.90
N THR A 356 -5.46 16.77 15.14
CA THR A 356 -5.48 18.23 15.24
C THR A 356 -5.99 18.84 13.95
N ILE A 357 -6.57 20.05 14.04
CA ILE A 357 -6.96 20.83 12.86
C ILE A 357 -5.68 21.14 12.06
N PRO A 358 -5.59 20.83 10.75
CA PRO A 358 -4.42 21.15 9.94
C PRO A 358 -4.08 22.64 9.98
N ARG A 359 -2.79 23.01 10.03
CA ARG A 359 -2.36 24.43 10.07
C ARG A 359 -2.87 25.25 8.88
N SER A 360 -3.05 24.62 7.73
CA SER A 360 -3.66 25.18 6.52
C SER A 360 -5.12 25.62 6.72
N LEU A 361 -5.87 24.90 7.56
CA LEU A 361 -7.26 25.20 7.90
C LEU A 361 -7.36 26.12 9.12
N GLN A 362 -6.47 25.97 10.12
CA GLN A 362 -6.46 26.84 11.32
C GLN A 362 -6.41 28.33 10.97
N SER A 363 -5.67 28.73 9.93
CA SER A 363 -5.57 30.11 9.48
C SER A 363 -6.85 30.68 8.83
N GLN A 364 -7.83 29.84 8.54
CA GLN A 364 -9.11 30.20 7.90
C GLN A 364 -10.28 30.23 8.88
N LEU A 365 -10.09 29.73 10.11
CA LEU A 365 -11.13 29.69 11.14
C LEU A 365 -11.05 30.95 12.01
N ASP A 366 -12.21 31.45 12.45
CA ASP A 366 -12.28 32.55 13.43
C ASP A 366 -12.05 32.00 14.86
N PRO A 367 -10.97 32.40 15.56
CA PRO A 367 -10.73 31.96 16.93
C PRO A 367 -11.80 32.40 17.94
N ALA A 368 -12.59 33.45 17.64
CA ALA A 368 -13.64 33.93 18.53
C ALA A 368 -14.84 32.96 18.60
N GLU A 369 -15.18 32.33 17.47
CA GLU A 369 -16.25 31.32 17.37
C GLU A 369 -15.79 29.93 17.87
N LEU A 370 -14.49 29.74 18.08
CA LEU A 370 -13.88 28.50 18.57
C LEU A 370 -13.71 28.48 20.11
N THR A 371 -14.75 28.91 20.83
CA THR A 371 -14.76 29.04 22.30
C THR A 371 -15.93 28.29 22.95
N VAL A 372 -15.81 27.98 24.24
CA VAL A 372 -16.89 27.35 25.03
C VAL A 372 -18.08 28.31 25.14
N GLU A 373 -17.82 29.61 25.22
CA GLU A 373 -18.80 30.68 25.25
C GLU A 373 -19.58 30.78 23.93
N ALA A 374 -18.88 30.75 22.79
CA ALA A 374 -19.50 30.74 21.47
C ALA A 374 -20.36 29.48 21.25
N LEU A 375 -19.85 28.29 21.61
CA LEU A 375 -20.61 27.04 21.58
C LEU A 375 -21.91 27.16 22.39
N ASN A 376 -21.84 27.60 23.65
CA ASN A 376 -23.02 27.67 24.50
C ASN A 376 -24.02 28.74 24.04
N LYS A 377 -23.54 29.86 23.49
CA LYS A 377 -24.39 30.88 22.84
C LYS A 377 -25.08 30.31 21.59
N ALA A 378 -24.37 29.57 20.75
CA ALA A 378 -24.91 28.92 19.55
C ALA A 378 -25.96 27.85 19.91
N LEU A 379 -25.69 27.00 20.91
CA LEU A 379 -26.65 26.03 21.44
C LEU A 379 -27.91 26.70 22.02
N HIS A 380 -27.75 27.84 22.71
CA HIS A 380 -28.88 28.60 23.24
C HIS A 380 -29.75 29.18 22.11
N ILE A 381 -29.15 29.78 21.08
CA ILE A 381 -29.87 30.26 19.88
C ILE A 381 -30.54 29.10 19.14
N GLY A 382 -29.84 27.96 19.01
CA GLY A 382 -30.33 26.75 18.35
C GLY A 382 -31.54 26.12 19.04
N LYS A 383 -31.70 26.29 20.36
CA LYS A 383 -32.87 25.82 21.11
C LYS A 383 -34.18 26.45 20.62
N ASP A 384 -34.14 27.73 20.24
CA ASP A 384 -35.31 28.49 19.77
C ASP A 384 -35.43 28.50 18.23
N LEU A 385 -34.50 27.83 17.52
CA LEU A 385 -34.50 27.71 16.07
C LEU A 385 -35.65 26.83 15.60
N LYS A 386 -36.65 27.44 14.96
CA LYS A 386 -37.74 26.74 14.30
C LYS A 386 -37.23 26.02 13.05
N ILE A 387 -36.91 24.74 13.19
CA ILE A 387 -36.64 23.82 12.08
C ILE A 387 -37.81 23.86 11.08
N ARG A 388 -37.48 24.09 9.81
CA ARG A 388 -38.42 24.03 8.68
C ARG A 388 -37.88 23.10 7.59
N PRO A 389 -38.74 22.45 6.77
CA PRO A 389 -38.28 21.57 5.70
C PRO A 389 -37.33 22.25 4.70
N ASP A 390 -37.55 23.54 4.39
CA ASP A 390 -36.70 24.30 3.45
C ASP A 390 -35.24 24.44 3.88
N MET A 391 -34.94 24.27 5.17
CA MET A 391 -33.56 24.26 5.70
C MET A 391 -32.77 23.01 5.30
N PHE A 392 -33.46 21.93 4.90
CA PHE A 392 -32.88 20.63 4.60
C PHE A 392 -33.19 20.11 3.20
N THR A 393 -34.04 20.81 2.42
CA THR A 393 -34.26 20.47 1.00
C THR A 393 -33.10 20.94 0.12
N PRO A 394 -32.76 20.23 -0.97
CA PRO A 394 -31.76 20.67 -1.92
C PRO A 394 -32.09 22.04 -2.52
N THR A 395 -31.11 22.94 -2.56
CA THR A 395 -31.23 24.24 -3.24
C THR A 395 -31.24 24.08 -4.76
N ALA A 396 -31.59 25.16 -5.48
CA ALA A 396 -31.47 25.21 -6.94
C ALA A 396 -30.01 24.99 -7.39
N GLU A 397 -29.06 25.63 -6.72
CA GLU A 397 -27.62 25.46 -6.91
C GLU A 397 -27.17 24.00 -6.68
N SER A 398 -27.56 23.39 -5.55
CA SER A 398 -27.30 21.97 -5.25
C SER A 398 -27.88 21.03 -6.33
N THR A 399 -28.93 21.45 -7.04
CA THR A 399 -29.59 20.66 -8.09
C THR A 399 -28.92 20.80 -9.44
N ILE A 400 -28.52 22.02 -9.84
CA ILE A 400 -27.66 22.24 -11.00
C ILE A 400 -26.32 21.51 -10.81
N HIS A 401 -25.74 21.61 -9.62
CA HIS A 401 -24.52 20.89 -9.26
C HIS A 401 -24.70 19.37 -9.39
N PHE A 402 -25.78 18.78 -8.87
CA PHE A 402 -25.98 17.33 -8.94
C PHE A 402 -26.21 16.81 -10.37
N GLU A 403 -26.81 17.60 -11.26
CA GLU A 403 -26.82 17.29 -12.69
C GLU A 403 -25.38 17.21 -13.25
N THR A 404 -24.57 18.23 -12.98
CA THR A 404 -23.15 18.27 -13.35
C THR A 404 -22.36 17.10 -12.75
N THR A 405 -22.65 16.71 -11.50
CA THR A 405 -22.11 15.52 -10.84
C THR A 405 -22.41 14.26 -11.67
N ILE A 406 -23.67 13.95 -11.96
CA ILE A 406 -24.03 12.72 -12.67
C ILE A 406 -23.45 12.72 -14.09
N LYS A 407 -23.46 13.85 -14.79
CA LYS A 407 -22.77 14.00 -16.09
C LYS A 407 -21.29 13.65 -15.98
N SER A 408 -20.58 14.12 -14.95
CA SER A 408 -19.17 13.74 -14.72
C SER A 408 -18.98 12.24 -14.41
N GLN A 409 -19.93 11.62 -13.71
CA GLN A 409 -19.91 10.16 -13.45
C GLN A 409 -20.10 9.36 -14.75
N ILE A 410 -20.97 9.79 -15.66
CA ILE A 410 -21.15 9.20 -16.99
C ILE A 410 -19.86 9.39 -17.82
N THR A 411 -19.30 10.61 -17.87
CA THR A 411 -18.03 10.91 -18.58
C THR A 411 -16.89 9.99 -18.11
N ARG A 412 -16.72 9.81 -16.80
CA ARG A 412 -15.73 8.87 -16.22
C ARG A 412 -15.92 7.46 -16.74
N VAL A 413 -17.16 6.95 -16.75
CA VAL A 413 -17.46 5.59 -17.22
C VAL A 413 -17.14 5.43 -18.71
N ILE A 414 -17.47 6.42 -19.54
CA ILE A 414 -17.12 6.44 -20.97
C ILE A 414 -15.60 6.36 -21.14
N LEU A 415 -14.85 7.26 -20.51
CA LEU A 415 -13.40 7.35 -20.66
C LEU A 415 -12.63 6.15 -20.08
N LYS A 416 -13.16 5.54 -19.01
CA LYS A 416 -12.56 4.38 -18.33
C LYS A 416 -12.76 3.09 -19.11
N TYR A 417 -13.96 2.85 -19.62
CA TYR A 417 -14.35 1.55 -20.17
C TYR A 417 -14.62 1.54 -21.68
N PHE A 418 -15.23 2.59 -22.23
CA PHE A 418 -15.86 2.53 -23.56
C PHE A 418 -15.06 3.22 -24.66
N ALA A 419 -14.51 4.41 -24.39
CA ALA A 419 -13.96 5.29 -25.42
C ALA A 419 -12.72 6.07 -24.96
N THR A 420 -11.95 6.55 -25.93
CA THR A 420 -10.78 7.42 -25.78
C THR A 420 -10.92 8.58 -26.77
N PRO A 421 -10.82 9.85 -26.33
CA PRO A 421 -10.98 11.00 -27.21
C PRO A 421 -9.85 11.11 -28.25
N THR A 422 -10.19 11.50 -29.48
CA THR A 422 -9.24 11.75 -30.57
C THR A 422 -8.74 13.20 -30.65
N ASP A 423 -9.38 14.12 -29.94
CA ASP A 423 -9.12 15.55 -29.96
C ASP A 423 -9.37 16.18 -28.57
N LYS A 424 -9.40 17.51 -28.51
CA LYS A 424 -9.67 18.32 -27.30
C LYS A 424 -10.58 19.52 -27.61
N ARG A 425 -11.58 19.35 -28.48
CA ARG A 425 -12.45 20.48 -28.92
C ARG A 425 -13.48 20.87 -27.86
N VAL A 426 -14.02 19.89 -27.15
CA VAL A 426 -14.96 20.05 -26.05
C VAL A 426 -14.25 19.60 -24.77
N ASP A 427 -14.40 20.36 -23.69
CA ASP A 427 -13.88 19.93 -22.39
C ASP A 427 -14.79 18.85 -21.80
N LEU A 428 -14.20 17.72 -21.42
CA LEU A 428 -14.94 16.55 -20.94
C LEU A 428 -14.84 16.51 -19.43
N LEU A 429 -15.89 16.95 -18.75
CA LEU A 429 -15.91 17.07 -17.30
C LEU A 429 -15.79 15.69 -16.61
N VAL A 430 -14.61 15.38 -16.07
CA VAL A 430 -14.30 14.08 -15.40
C VAL A 430 -14.51 14.14 -13.88
N LYS A 431 -14.64 15.32 -13.28
CA LYS A 431 -14.96 15.54 -11.86
C LYS A 431 -16.10 16.56 -11.73
N PRO A 432 -16.95 16.51 -10.70
CA PRO A 432 -17.85 17.62 -10.38
C PRO A 432 -17.05 18.92 -10.17
N LEU A 433 -17.73 20.06 -10.33
CA LEU A 433 -17.15 21.36 -9.97
C LEU A 433 -16.83 21.40 -8.47
N GLU A 434 -15.81 22.16 -8.08
CA GLU A 434 -15.50 22.40 -6.67
C GLU A 434 -16.53 23.35 -6.05
N VAL A 435 -16.88 23.14 -4.78
CA VAL A 435 -17.83 23.96 -4.01
C VAL A 435 -17.10 24.61 -2.84
N ASN A 436 -16.62 23.81 -1.88
CA ASN A 436 -15.74 24.28 -0.80
C ASN A 436 -14.61 23.26 -0.58
N PRO A 437 -13.57 23.26 -1.44
CA PRO A 437 -12.44 22.36 -1.32
C PRO A 437 -11.48 22.78 -0.19
N ILE A 438 -11.01 21.80 0.56
CA ILE A 438 -9.82 21.89 1.43
C ILE A 438 -8.75 20.91 0.90
N ALA A 439 -7.49 21.08 1.33
CA ALA A 439 -6.42 20.17 0.93
C ALA A 439 -6.72 18.73 1.43
N PRO A 440 -6.75 17.72 0.54
CA PRO A 440 -6.92 16.32 0.94
C PRO A 440 -5.59 15.76 1.44
N ASP A 441 -5.20 16.16 2.64
CA ASP A 441 -4.01 15.68 3.36
C ASP A 441 -4.38 14.47 4.25
N ASP A 442 -3.47 13.50 4.38
CA ASP A 442 -3.66 12.37 5.29
C ASP A 442 -3.72 12.86 6.76
N PRO A 443 -4.72 12.43 7.57
CA PRO A 443 -4.89 12.93 8.92
C PRO A 443 -3.78 12.39 9.83
N ASN A 444 -3.06 13.29 10.49
CA ASN A 444 -2.10 12.93 11.53
C ASN A 444 -2.84 12.52 12.82
N ILE A 445 -3.18 11.23 12.90
CA ILE A 445 -3.88 10.63 14.04
C ILE A 445 -2.89 10.09 15.09
N THR A 446 -3.27 10.15 16.36
CA THR A 446 -2.57 9.47 17.46
C THR A 446 -3.56 8.59 18.21
N MET A 447 -3.34 7.28 18.15
CA MET A 447 -4.21 6.27 18.78
C MET A 447 -4.19 6.38 20.31
N LEU A 448 -5.36 6.32 20.92
CA LEU A 448 -5.50 6.09 22.36
C LEU A 448 -5.19 4.64 22.68
N LYS A 449 -4.65 4.39 23.88
CA LYS A 449 -4.62 3.06 24.46
C LYS A 449 -6.07 2.60 24.69
N LEU A 450 -6.38 1.38 24.25
CA LEU A 450 -7.67 0.72 24.46
C LEU A 450 -8.16 0.88 25.91
N MET A 451 -9.37 1.39 26.07
CA MET A 451 -10.04 1.59 27.35
C MET A 451 -10.96 0.41 27.62
N VAL A 452 -10.89 -0.17 28.82
CA VAL A 452 -11.81 -1.23 29.26
C VAL A 452 -13.05 -0.57 29.88
N ALA A 453 -13.77 0.16 29.01
CA ALA A 453 -15.01 0.87 29.28
C ALA A 453 -15.96 0.60 28.10
N SER A 454 -17.26 0.86 28.27
CA SER A 454 -18.25 0.66 27.20
C SER A 454 -18.93 1.98 26.87
N ASP A 455 -18.87 2.44 25.62
CA ASP A 455 -19.60 3.64 25.23
C ASP A 455 -21.13 3.42 25.13
N ASN A 456 -21.59 2.15 25.15
CA ASN A 456 -22.99 1.74 25.09
C ASN A 456 -23.86 2.21 26.29
N SER A 457 -23.31 2.98 27.23
CA SER A 457 -24.05 3.51 28.39
C SER A 457 -23.52 4.86 28.85
N ALA A 458 -24.38 5.69 29.44
CA ALA A 458 -23.99 7.01 29.95
C ALA A 458 -22.88 6.91 31.03
N LEU A 459 -22.93 5.89 31.89
CA LEU A 459 -21.89 5.62 32.89
C LEU A 459 -20.55 5.31 32.20
N GLY A 460 -20.55 4.36 31.27
CA GLY A 460 -19.34 3.92 30.58
C GLY A 460 -18.75 4.99 29.64
N VAL A 461 -19.56 5.87 29.03
CA VAL A 461 -19.04 7.09 28.37
C VAL A 461 -18.31 7.98 29.37
N GLY A 462 -18.82 8.11 30.61
CA GLY A 462 -18.10 8.79 31.69
C GLY A 462 -16.75 8.16 32.04
N GLU A 463 -16.65 6.83 31.97
CA GLU A 463 -15.40 6.08 32.13
C GLU A 463 -14.45 6.27 30.93
N VAL A 464 -14.97 6.35 29.70
CA VAL A 464 -14.21 6.68 28.48
C VAL A 464 -13.57 8.06 28.63
N PHE A 465 -14.32 9.11 28.99
CA PHE A 465 -13.74 10.45 29.23
C PHE A 465 -12.71 10.44 30.37
N THR A 466 -12.94 9.65 31.42
CA THR A 466 -11.95 9.46 32.51
C THR A 466 -10.66 8.83 31.98
N GLY A 467 -10.77 7.83 31.10
CA GLY A 467 -9.64 7.20 30.42
C GLY A 467 -8.89 8.15 29.48
N VAL A 468 -9.59 8.99 28.72
CA VAL A 468 -8.99 10.02 27.85
C VAL A 468 -8.20 11.03 28.69
N ILE A 469 -8.78 11.55 29.78
CA ILE A 469 -8.11 12.50 30.68
C ILE A 469 -6.83 11.89 31.25
N GLN A 470 -6.90 10.66 31.79
CA GLN A 470 -5.73 9.93 32.32
C GLN A 470 -4.61 9.73 31.29
N GLN A 471 -4.97 9.55 30.01
CA GLN A 471 -4.01 9.35 28.93
C GLN A 471 -3.42 10.66 28.39
N SER A 472 -4.20 11.75 28.40
CA SER A 472 -3.77 13.10 27.97
C SER A 472 -2.67 13.72 28.84
N GLY A 473 -2.56 13.26 30.09
CA GLY A 473 -1.67 13.86 31.10
C GLY A 473 -2.18 15.19 31.68
N LEU A 474 -3.40 15.60 31.35
CA LEU A 474 -4.08 16.78 31.93
C LEU A 474 -4.86 16.42 33.19
N THR A 475 -5.08 17.40 34.06
CA THR A 475 -6.12 17.31 35.10
C THR A 475 -7.52 17.44 34.49
N PRO A 476 -8.58 16.96 35.16
CA PRO A 476 -9.96 17.19 34.70
C PRO A 476 -10.29 18.68 34.51
N ALA A 477 -9.77 19.56 35.38
CA ALA A 477 -10.00 21.00 35.26
C ALA A 477 -9.39 21.60 33.98
N GLU A 478 -8.18 21.18 33.60
CA GLU A 478 -7.52 21.62 32.36
C GLU A 478 -8.17 21.02 31.11
N PHE A 479 -8.62 19.76 31.17
CA PHE A 479 -9.34 19.14 30.06
C PHE A 479 -10.68 19.83 29.79
N HIS A 480 -11.41 20.20 30.86
CA HIS A 480 -12.72 20.84 30.78
C HIS A 480 -12.67 22.38 30.67
N SER A 481 -11.48 23.00 30.64
CA SER A 481 -11.32 24.44 30.36
C SER A 481 -11.26 24.77 28.86
N ARG A 482 -11.10 23.76 27.99
CA ARG A 482 -11.00 23.93 26.53
C ARG A 482 -12.24 23.41 25.83
N LEU A 483 -12.55 23.97 24.66
CA LEU A 483 -13.53 23.41 23.72
C LEU A 483 -13.03 22.06 23.20
N GLN A 484 -13.84 21.01 23.36
CA GLN A 484 -13.55 19.65 22.90
C GLN A 484 -14.54 19.31 21.79
N ILE A 485 -14.06 18.96 20.60
CA ILE A 485 -14.91 18.38 19.54
C ILE A 485 -14.74 16.87 19.60
N VAL A 486 -15.86 16.15 19.66
CA VAL A 486 -15.90 14.70 19.84
C VAL A 486 -16.66 14.09 18.68
N GLU A 487 -15.96 13.28 17.88
CA GLU A 487 -16.53 12.53 16.77
C GLU A 487 -16.88 11.11 17.23
N GLY A 488 -18.04 10.63 16.81
CA GLY A 488 -18.46 9.26 17.07
C GLY A 488 -19.67 8.90 16.22
N ASP A 489 -20.22 7.71 16.45
CA ASP A 489 -21.47 7.31 15.83
C ASP A 489 -22.67 8.05 16.48
N LEU A 490 -23.84 8.01 15.84
CA LEU A 490 -25.03 8.70 16.32
C LEU A 490 -25.54 8.15 17.68
N GLY A 491 -25.31 6.86 17.95
CA GLY A 491 -25.55 6.24 19.26
C GLY A 491 -24.66 6.85 20.33
N SER A 492 -23.34 6.87 20.12
CA SER A 492 -22.36 7.47 21.05
C SER A 492 -22.68 8.95 21.35
N CYS A 493 -23.07 9.72 20.33
CA CYS A 493 -23.54 11.11 20.49
C CYS A 493 -24.80 11.22 21.37
N ASN A 494 -25.82 10.38 21.13
CA ASN A 494 -27.06 10.37 21.92
C ASN A 494 -26.84 9.92 23.38
N ILE A 495 -25.92 8.97 23.61
CA ILE A 495 -25.56 8.49 24.94
C ILE A 495 -24.80 9.57 25.70
N PHE A 496 -23.89 10.30 25.03
CA PHE A 496 -23.22 11.46 25.59
C PHE A 496 -24.21 12.57 25.99
N ASP A 497 -25.18 12.91 25.14
CA ASP A 497 -26.21 13.90 25.47
C ASP A 497 -27.13 13.43 26.61
N SER A 498 -27.32 12.11 26.76
CA SER A 498 -28.00 11.52 27.91
C SER A 498 -27.18 11.65 29.20
N LEU A 499 -25.86 11.46 29.14
CA LEU A 499 -24.94 11.70 30.25
C LEU A 499 -24.94 13.18 30.69
N ARG A 500 -24.86 14.11 29.73
CA ARG A 500 -24.97 15.56 29.98
C ARG A 500 -26.26 15.90 30.72
N LYS A 501 -27.40 15.40 30.24
CA LYS A 501 -28.71 15.59 30.89
C LYS A 501 -28.76 15.02 32.31
N GLN A 502 -28.19 13.84 32.54
CA GLN A 502 -28.11 13.24 33.88
C GLN A 502 -27.27 14.05 34.87
N ARG A 503 -26.27 14.80 34.39
CA ARG A 503 -25.43 15.68 35.20
C ARG A 503 -25.98 17.11 35.34
N THR A 504 -27.07 17.45 34.65
CA THR A 504 -27.64 18.81 34.67
C THR A 504 -28.74 18.91 35.74
N PRO A 505 -28.73 19.90 36.65
CA PRO A 505 -27.74 20.97 36.80
C PRO A 505 -26.47 20.53 37.55
N ALA A 506 -25.32 20.93 37.03
CA ALA A 506 -24.00 20.71 37.63
C ALA A 506 -23.30 22.04 37.92
N LEU A 507 -22.42 22.04 38.92
CA LEU A 507 -21.49 23.14 39.16
C LEU A 507 -20.14 22.82 38.51
N GLY A 508 -19.74 23.68 37.56
CA GLY A 508 -18.45 23.65 36.87
C GLY A 508 -18.37 22.67 35.68
N ASN A 509 -17.61 23.07 34.65
CA ASN A 509 -17.49 22.40 33.35
C ASN A 509 -17.18 20.89 33.43
N HIS A 510 -16.39 20.46 34.42
CA HIS A 510 -16.01 19.06 34.63
C HIS A 510 -17.18 18.14 34.99
N ASN A 511 -18.25 18.71 35.56
CA ASN A 511 -19.47 17.99 35.84
C ASN A 511 -20.52 18.20 34.75
N SER A 512 -20.68 19.41 34.22
CA SER A 512 -21.74 19.71 33.24
C SER A 512 -21.46 19.21 31.82
N LEU A 513 -20.18 19.08 31.43
CA LEU A 513 -19.76 18.73 30.06
C LEU A 513 -20.16 19.77 28.99
N ASP A 514 -20.37 21.02 29.40
CA ASP A 514 -20.76 22.14 28.50
C ASP A 514 -19.65 22.60 27.55
N ASN A 515 -18.42 22.14 27.78
CA ASN A 515 -17.25 22.44 26.96
C ASN A 515 -17.07 21.48 25.77
N ILE A 516 -17.99 20.53 25.58
CA ILE A 516 -17.87 19.44 24.61
C ILE A 516 -18.93 19.56 23.51
N LEU A 517 -18.54 19.45 22.25
CA LEU A 517 -19.45 19.34 21.11
C LEU A 517 -19.35 17.93 20.50
N PRO A 518 -20.32 17.03 20.75
CA PRO A 518 -20.43 15.77 20.02
C PRO A 518 -20.92 16.03 18.59
N ILE A 519 -20.26 15.45 17.59
CA ILE A 519 -20.68 15.48 16.19
C ILE A 519 -20.75 14.05 15.60
N PRO A 520 -21.81 13.69 14.87
CA PRO A 520 -21.86 12.43 14.15
C PRO A 520 -20.78 12.37 13.07
N GLY A 521 -19.91 11.36 13.14
CA GLY A 521 -18.79 11.21 12.21
C GLY A 521 -19.26 11.09 10.75
N ALA A 522 -18.61 11.82 9.86
CA ALA A 522 -18.95 11.85 8.42
C ALA A 522 -18.89 10.46 7.78
N ALA A 523 -17.91 9.64 8.19
CA ALA A 523 -17.77 8.25 7.75
C ALA A 523 -18.95 7.37 8.17
N HIS A 524 -19.39 7.43 9.44
CA HIS A 524 -20.58 6.68 9.89
C HIS A 524 -21.86 7.13 9.16
N THR A 525 -21.99 8.43 8.85
CA THR A 525 -23.10 8.94 8.04
C THR A 525 -23.09 8.35 6.63
N LEU A 526 -21.94 8.39 5.92
CA LEU A 526 -21.76 7.75 4.63
C LEU A 526 -22.08 6.25 4.70
N TRP A 527 -21.50 5.51 5.64
CA TRP A 527 -21.63 4.06 5.76
C TRP A 527 -23.07 3.62 6.04
N ASN A 528 -23.74 4.23 7.02
CA ASN A 528 -25.11 3.86 7.40
C ASN A 528 -26.11 4.16 6.26
N LEU A 529 -26.03 5.33 5.63
CA LEU A 529 -26.92 5.68 4.51
C LEU A 529 -26.62 4.86 3.26
N SER A 530 -25.35 4.60 2.97
CA SER A 530 -24.97 3.70 1.86
C SER A 530 -25.50 2.30 2.07
N GLN A 531 -25.42 1.74 3.29
CA GLN A 531 -25.98 0.43 3.60
C GLN A 531 -27.51 0.43 3.44
N ALA A 532 -28.22 1.43 3.95
CA ALA A 532 -29.67 1.52 3.85
C ALA A 532 -30.15 1.61 2.38
N ILE A 533 -29.56 2.51 1.59
CA ILE A 533 -29.81 2.63 0.14
C ILE A 533 -29.49 1.32 -0.59
N TYR A 534 -28.35 0.70 -0.28
CA TYR A 534 -27.91 -0.53 -0.96
C TYR A 534 -28.80 -1.72 -0.64
N LEU A 535 -29.27 -1.86 0.60
CA LEU A 535 -30.24 -2.89 0.99
C LEU A 535 -31.61 -2.67 0.34
N ALA A 536 -32.06 -1.42 0.20
CA ALA A 536 -33.30 -1.07 -0.52
C ALA A 536 -33.22 -1.44 -2.02
N HIS A 537 -32.06 -1.23 -2.65
CA HIS A 537 -31.80 -1.60 -4.05
C HIS A 537 -31.24 -3.00 -4.26
N TRP A 538 -31.11 -3.81 -3.19
CA TRP A 538 -30.48 -5.14 -3.27
C TRP A 538 -31.23 -6.05 -4.24
N GLY A 539 -32.56 -6.11 -4.11
CA GLY A 539 -33.45 -7.00 -4.88
C GLY A 539 -33.80 -8.30 -4.16
N ASN A 540 -34.51 -9.19 -4.85
CA ASN A 540 -34.90 -10.51 -4.35
C ASN A 540 -34.23 -11.63 -5.16
N GLU A 541 -33.17 -12.23 -4.60
CA GLU A 541 -32.41 -13.35 -5.16
C GLU A 541 -33.29 -14.57 -5.51
N LYS A 542 -34.43 -14.76 -4.85
CA LYS A 542 -35.35 -15.89 -5.11
C LYS A 542 -36.17 -15.71 -6.39
N LEU A 543 -36.14 -14.52 -7.01
CA LEU A 543 -36.89 -14.21 -8.22
C LEU A 543 -35.94 -14.07 -9.41
N ALA A 544 -35.91 -15.08 -10.29
CA ALA A 544 -35.04 -15.10 -11.48
C ALA A 544 -35.26 -13.94 -12.49
N ARG A 545 -36.32 -13.14 -12.33
CA ARG A 545 -36.61 -11.93 -13.12
C ARG A 545 -36.30 -10.62 -12.38
N ASP A 546 -35.87 -10.69 -11.13
CA ASP A 546 -35.43 -9.53 -10.36
C ASP A 546 -34.19 -8.88 -11.01
N THR A 547 -34.07 -7.56 -10.88
CA THR A 547 -33.01 -6.75 -11.52
C THR A 547 -32.24 -5.90 -10.50
N GLY A 548 -32.36 -6.24 -9.21
CA GLY A 548 -31.64 -5.60 -8.12
C GLY A 548 -30.13 -5.76 -8.20
N ALA A 549 -29.44 -5.08 -7.29
CA ALA A 549 -27.98 -4.99 -7.28
C ALA A 549 -27.26 -6.35 -7.20
N TRP A 550 -27.85 -7.36 -6.54
CA TRP A 550 -27.28 -8.72 -6.46
C TRP A 550 -26.98 -9.30 -7.85
N ARG A 551 -27.85 -9.02 -8.83
CA ARG A 551 -27.75 -9.56 -10.18
C ARG A 551 -26.63 -8.92 -10.99
N THR A 552 -26.34 -7.64 -10.73
CA THR A 552 -25.19 -6.95 -11.34
C THR A 552 -23.88 -7.50 -10.78
N LEU A 553 -23.78 -7.77 -9.47
CA LEU A 553 -22.59 -8.44 -8.90
C LEU A 553 -22.38 -9.84 -9.49
N HIS A 554 -23.43 -10.65 -9.54
CA HIS A 554 -23.36 -11.99 -10.14
C HIS A 554 -22.93 -11.92 -11.62
N ALA A 555 -23.41 -10.95 -12.39
CA ALA A 555 -22.98 -10.75 -13.79
C ALA A 555 -21.52 -10.30 -13.93
N LEU A 556 -20.94 -9.67 -12.89
CA LEU A 556 -19.53 -9.28 -12.81
C LEU A 556 -18.64 -10.40 -12.21
N GLY A 557 -19.19 -11.57 -11.88
CA GLY A 557 -18.45 -12.65 -11.22
C GLY A 557 -18.10 -12.38 -9.74
N ILE A 558 -18.70 -11.37 -9.12
CA ILE A 558 -18.44 -10.98 -7.73
C ILE A 558 -19.40 -11.77 -6.82
N PRO A 559 -18.90 -12.44 -5.76
CA PRO A 559 -19.75 -13.13 -4.78
C PRO A 559 -20.81 -12.20 -4.19
N ALA A 560 -22.08 -12.50 -4.45
CA ALA A 560 -23.20 -11.66 -4.07
C ALA A 560 -23.70 -11.98 -2.64
N GLU A 561 -22.88 -11.73 -1.63
CA GLU A 561 -23.35 -11.76 -0.24
C GLU A 561 -24.15 -10.49 0.10
N LYS A 562 -25.39 -10.66 0.55
CA LYS A 562 -26.22 -9.54 1.01
C LYS A 562 -25.56 -8.88 2.24
N PRO A 563 -25.31 -7.57 2.26
CA PRO A 563 -24.57 -6.88 3.33
C PRO A 563 -25.44 -6.63 4.57
N VAL A 564 -26.00 -7.69 5.14
CA VAL A 564 -26.85 -7.66 6.34
C VAL A 564 -26.02 -7.35 7.58
N THR A 565 -24.75 -7.77 7.63
CA THR A 565 -23.83 -7.50 8.73
C THR A 565 -22.84 -6.38 8.38
N LYS A 566 -22.71 -5.39 9.26
CA LYS A 566 -21.69 -4.34 9.23
C LYS A 566 -20.29 -4.94 9.48
N LYS A 567 -19.66 -5.51 8.44
CA LYS A 567 -18.33 -6.13 8.52
C LYS A 567 -17.27 -5.34 7.74
N ASP A 568 -17.55 -5.04 6.48
CA ASP A 568 -16.62 -4.31 5.61
C ASP A 568 -17.37 -3.25 4.79
N PHE A 569 -17.23 -2.00 5.23
CA PHE A 569 -17.82 -0.85 4.55
C PHE A 569 -17.04 -0.44 3.28
N ASN A 570 -15.74 -0.74 3.20
CA ASN A 570 -14.92 -0.43 2.03
C ASN A 570 -15.30 -1.34 0.85
N LEU A 571 -15.44 -2.63 1.11
CA LEU A 571 -15.96 -3.60 0.14
C LEU A 571 -17.38 -3.25 -0.30
N MET A 572 -18.25 -2.86 0.64
CA MET A 572 -19.61 -2.40 0.32
C MET A 572 -19.62 -1.20 -0.62
N LEU A 573 -18.83 -0.15 -0.33
CA LEU A 573 -18.72 1.04 -1.19
C LEU A 573 -18.12 0.69 -2.57
N CYS A 574 -17.12 -0.20 -2.61
CA CYS A 574 -16.54 -0.71 -3.86
C CYS A 574 -17.58 -1.46 -4.71
N HIS A 575 -18.42 -2.30 -4.10
CA HIS A 575 -19.51 -3.00 -4.80
C HIS A 575 -20.53 -2.00 -5.35
N ILE A 576 -20.98 -1.02 -4.56
CA ILE A 576 -21.91 0.03 -4.99
C ILE A 576 -21.33 0.81 -6.19
N GLU A 577 -20.06 1.21 -6.14
CA GLU A 577 -19.40 1.92 -7.25
C GLU A 577 -19.28 1.04 -8.50
N LYS A 578 -18.91 -0.25 -8.38
CA LYS A 578 -18.88 -1.20 -9.51
C LYS A 578 -20.26 -1.40 -10.15
N ILE A 579 -21.32 -1.56 -9.34
CA ILE A 579 -22.70 -1.70 -9.84
C ILE A 579 -23.16 -0.42 -10.55
N HIS A 580 -22.83 0.74 -10.01
CA HIS A 580 -23.16 2.04 -10.58
C HIS A 580 -22.46 2.28 -11.91
N GLU A 581 -21.13 2.10 -11.96
CA GLU A 581 -20.34 2.25 -13.19
C GLU A 581 -20.80 1.27 -14.29
N ALA A 582 -21.08 0.00 -13.95
CA ALA A 582 -21.60 -0.99 -14.89
C ALA A 582 -23.02 -0.62 -15.40
N THR A 583 -23.87 -0.07 -14.53
CA THR A 583 -25.22 0.39 -14.91
C THR A 583 -25.16 1.59 -15.85
N LEU A 584 -24.33 2.60 -15.54
CA LEU A 584 -24.11 3.75 -16.42
C LEU A 584 -23.51 3.34 -17.77
N LEU A 585 -22.58 2.38 -17.79
CA LEU A 585 -21.99 1.85 -19.01
C LEU A 585 -23.04 1.22 -19.92
N TYR A 586 -23.98 0.45 -19.35
CA TYR A 586 -25.11 -0.11 -20.09
C TYR A 586 -26.02 0.98 -20.67
N CYS A 587 -26.33 2.03 -19.90
CA CYS A 587 -27.11 3.18 -20.40
C CYS A 587 -26.40 3.91 -21.56
N VAL A 588 -25.09 4.14 -21.46
CA VAL A 588 -24.26 4.70 -22.55
C VAL A 588 -24.30 3.80 -23.78
N LEU A 589 -24.17 2.48 -23.63
CA LEU A 589 -24.22 1.53 -24.75
C LEU A 589 -25.59 1.52 -25.45
N LEU A 590 -26.69 1.79 -24.73
CA LEU A 590 -28.02 1.98 -25.33
C LEU A 590 -28.15 3.31 -26.09
N VAL A 591 -27.50 4.39 -25.64
CA VAL A 591 -27.48 5.69 -26.32
C VAL A 591 -26.59 5.66 -27.56
N ALA A 592 -25.40 5.06 -27.45
CA ALA A 592 -24.48 4.86 -28.56
C ALA A 592 -24.92 3.76 -29.55
N ASN A 593 -26.08 3.11 -29.31
CA ASN A 593 -26.62 1.99 -30.07
C ASN A 593 -25.62 0.82 -30.29
N ARG A 594 -24.83 0.50 -29.25
CA ARG A 594 -23.80 -0.57 -29.26
C ARG A 594 -24.02 -1.67 -28.21
N ALA A 595 -25.14 -1.66 -27.49
CA ALA A 595 -25.49 -2.70 -26.52
C ALA A 595 -25.63 -4.13 -27.12
N HIS A 596 -25.64 -4.25 -28.45
CA HIS A 596 -25.66 -5.53 -29.18
C HIS A 596 -24.26 -6.00 -29.66
N GLU A 597 -23.22 -5.18 -29.51
CA GLU A 597 -21.86 -5.51 -29.95
C GLU A 597 -21.10 -6.31 -28.87
N PRO A 598 -20.35 -7.37 -29.22
CA PRO A 598 -19.48 -8.06 -28.28
C PRO A 598 -18.38 -7.16 -27.71
N TRP A 599 -18.12 -7.27 -26.40
CA TRP A 599 -17.10 -6.46 -25.72
C TRP A 599 -15.68 -6.83 -26.17
N SER A 600 -15.08 -6.00 -27.03
CA SER A 600 -13.76 -6.28 -27.63
C SER A 600 -12.55 -5.93 -26.73
N GLY A 601 -12.79 -5.41 -25.53
CA GLY A 601 -11.75 -4.93 -24.61
C GLY A 601 -10.97 -3.69 -25.09
N LYS A 602 -11.22 -3.20 -26.30
CA LYS A 602 -10.56 -2.03 -26.89
C LYS A 602 -11.49 -0.83 -26.85
N ARG A 603 -11.04 0.25 -26.19
CA ARG A 603 -11.76 1.54 -26.17
C ARG A 603 -11.86 2.13 -27.59
N LEU A 604 -13.06 2.58 -27.96
CA LEU A 604 -13.33 3.25 -29.23
C LEU A 604 -12.60 4.57 -29.34
N LYS A 605 -12.12 4.94 -30.53
CA LYS A 605 -11.55 6.27 -30.81
C LYS A 605 -12.63 7.16 -31.43
N VAL A 606 -13.04 8.21 -30.72
CA VAL A 606 -14.14 9.12 -31.09
C VAL A 606 -13.79 10.56 -30.72
N SER A 607 -14.48 11.55 -31.29
CA SER A 607 -14.28 12.96 -30.95
C SER A 607 -14.77 13.28 -29.54
N THR A 608 -14.31 14.40 -28.97
CA THR A 608 -14.83 14.90 -27.68
C THR A 608 -16.30 15.30 -27.77
N GLU A 609 -16.72 15.85 -28.91
CA GLU A 609 -18.11 16.19 -29.24
C GLU A 609 -19.04 14.97 -29.16
N SER A 610 -18.68 13.83 -29.78
CA SER A 610 -19.51 12.61 -29.68
C SER A 610 -19.57 12.03 -28.26
N ILE A 611 -18.51 12.20 -27.45
CA ILE A 611 -18.55 11.80 -26.03
C ILE A 611 -19.49 12.71 -25.24
N HIS A 612 -19.41 14.02 -25.46
CA HIS A 612 -20.30 15.01 -24.84
C HIS A 612 -21.77 14.73 -25.17
N ASP A 613 -22.11 14.50 -26.45
CA ASP A 613 -23.47 14.15 -26.88
C ASP A 613 -23.98 12.87 -26.20
N TRP A 614 -23.13 11.85 -26.05
CA TRP A 614 -23.48 10.64 -25.31
C TRP A 614 -23.71 10.89 -23.81
N VAL A 615 -22.97 11.81 -23.19
CA VAL A 615 -23.16 12.20 -21.79
C VAL A 615 -24.52 12.87 -21.60
N GLU A 616 -24.82 13.89 -22.42
CA GLU A 616 -26.08 14.64 -22.37
C GLU A 616 -27.29 13.71 -22.64
N LEU A 617 -27.28 12.95 -23.74
CA LEU A 617 -28.37 12.03 -24.08
C LEU A 617 -28.54 10.90 -23.05
N THR A 618 -27.47 10.46 -22.38
CA THR A 618 -27.56 9.46 -21.30
C THR A 618 -28.15 10.08 -20.04
N PHE A 619 -27.78 11.32 -19.72
CA PHE A 619 -28.35 12.06 -18.59
C PHE A 619 -29.85 12.29 -18.79
N ASP A 620 -30.25 12.86 -19.93
CA ASP A 620 -31.64 13.17 -20.22
C ASP A 620 -32.54 11.93 -20.19
N ARG A 621 -32.07 10.83 -20.80
CA ARG A 621 -32.84 9.59 -20.95
C ARG A 621 -32.94 8.73 -19.68
N PHE A 622 -31.94 8.78 -18.79
CA PHE A 622 -31.84 7.84 -17.65
C PHE A 622 -31.58 8.46 -16.28
N CYS A 623 -31.19 9.73 -16.20
CA CYS A 623 -30.78 10.38 -14.94
C CYS A 623 -31.60 11.62 -14.58
N SER A 624 -32.23 12.26 -15.57
CA SER A 624 -33.03 13.47 -15.38
C SER A 624 -34.29 13.23 -14.54
N GLY A 625 -34.81 14.30 -13.93
CA GLY A 625 -36.12 14.27 -13.27
C GLY A 625 -37.26 13.92 -14.23
N ALA A 626 -37.12 14.27 -15.52
CA ALA A 626 -38.09 13.95 -16.57
C ALA A 626 -38.11 12.45 -16.92
N ALA A 627 -36.97 11.76 -16.88
CA ALA A 627 -36.89 10.31 -17.13
C ALA A 627 -37.80 9.51 -16.19
N LEU A 628 -37.89 9.92 -14.91
CA LEU A 628 -38.76 9.32 -13.89
C LEU A 628 -40.26 9.57 -14.12
N GLN A 629 -40.63 10.55 -14.95
CA GLN A 629 -42.01 10.90 -15.29
C GLN A 629 -42.48 10.33 -16.65
N THR A 630 -41.64 9.54 -17.31
CA THR A 630 -42.00 8.90 -18.58
C THR A 630 -43.09 7.84 -18.42
N GLU A 631 -43.83 7.55 -19.49
CA GLU A 631 -44.75 6.41 -19.53
C GLU A 631 -44.03 5.08 -19.26
N LEU A 632 -42.77 4.94 -19.72
CA LEU A 632 -41.95 3.75 -19.47
C LEU A 632 -41.65 3.57 -17.97
N ALA A 633 -41.27 4.63 -17.27
CA ALA A 633 -41.08 4.60 -15.81
C ALA A 633 -42.40 4.42 -15.04
N SER A 634 -43.52 4.89 -15.58
CA SER A 634 -44.84 4.73 -14.96
C SER A 634 -45.39 3.30 -15.10
N ASN A 635 -45.20 2.68 -16.27
CA ASN A 635 -45.78 1.37 -16.61
C ASN A 635 -44.86 0.18 -16.28
N TYR A 636 -43.53 0.37 -16.18
CA TYR A 636 -42.56 -0.71 -15.95
C TYR A 636 -41.73 -0.48 -14.68
N SER A 637 -42.13 -1.16 -13.60
CA SER A 637 -41.45 -1.09 -12.30
C SER A 637 -39.95 -1.39 -12.36
N GLY A 638 -39.53 -2.37 -13.17
CA GLY A 638 -38.11 -2.69 -13.38
C GLY A 638 -37.31 -1.52 -13.99
N HIS A 639 -37.92 -0.76 -14.91
CA HIS A 639 -37.29 0.44 -15.46
C HIS A 639 -37.23 1.56 -14.42
N LYS A 640 -38.33 1.80 -13.69
CA LYS A 640 -38.36 2.79 -12.60
C LYS A 640 -37.30 2.51 -11.53
N ASN A 641 -37.15 1.24 -11.12
CA ASN A 641 -36.17 0.83 -10.14
C ASN A 641 -34.73 1.03 -10.65
N LEU A 642 -34.46 0.82 -11.95
CA LEU A 642 -33.17 1.14 -12.57
C LEU A 642 -32.84 2.63 -12.45
N LEU A 643 -33.78 3.51 -12.83
CA LEU A 643 -33.60 4.97 -12.74
C LEU A 643 -33.37 5.43 -11.29
N LEU A 644 -34.15 4.91 -10.34
CA LEU A 644 -34.00 5.20 -8.91
C LEU A 644 -32.64 4.72 -8.37
N ARG A 645 -32.17 3.52 -8.77
CA ARG A 645 -30.87 3.01 -8.37
C ARG A 645 -29.72 3.87 -8.90
N ILE A 646 -29.78 4.31 -10.16
CA ILE A 646 -28.79 5.22 -10.76
C ILE A 646 -28.72 6.53 -9.95
N ARG A 647 -29.87 7.14 -9.67
CA ARG A 647 -29.95 8.35 -8.84
C ARG A 647 -29.33 8.14 -7.46
N ASP A 648 -29.75 7.09 -6.76
CA ASP A 648 -29.40 6.88 -5.35
C ASP A 648 -27.94 6.46 -5.18
N PHE A 649 -27.43 5.53 -6.02
CA PHE A 649 -26.03 5.13 -5.99
C PHE A 649 -25.12 6.28 -6.45
N GLY A 650 -25.59 7.14 -7.37
CA GLY A 650 -24.90 8.37 -7.75
C GLY A 650 -24.61 9.30 -6.56
N THR A 651 -25.52 9.39 -5.57
CA THR A 651 -25.28 10.16 -4.33
C THR A 651 -24.23 9.53 -3.41
N ILE A 652 -24.18 8.20 -3.32
CA ILE A 652 -23.18 7.47 -2.51
C ILE A 652 -21.79 7.63 -3.12
N VAL A 653 -21.70 7.38 -4.43
CA VAL A 653 -20.45 7.53 -5.19
C VAL A 653 -19.96 8.98 -5.11
N GLU A 654 -20.87 9.95 -5.14
CA GLU A 654 -20.50 11.35 -4.95
C GLU A 654 -20.00 11.66 -3.55
N ALA A 655 -20.74 11.30 -2.49
CA ALA A 655 -20.33 11.59 -1.11
C ALA A 655 -18.96 10.95 -0.76
N ASN A 656 -18.73 9.71 -1.17
CA ASN A 656 -17.45 9.02 -1.00
C ASN A 656 -16.30 9.73 -1.77
N ARG A 657 -16.58 10.27 -2.97
CA ARG A 657 -15.59 11.02 -3.76
C ARG A 657 -15.34 12.42 -3.19
N ALA A 658 -16.38 13.14 -2.76
CA ALA A 658 -16.27 14.44 -2.12
C ALA A 658 -15.42 14.38 -0.84
N MET A 659 -15.62 13.35 0.00
CA MET A 659 -14.76 13.11 1.17
C MET A 659 -13.29 12.88 0.81
N LYS A 660 -13.01 12.15 -0.29
CA LYS A 660 -11.63 11.87 -0.75
C LYS A 660 -10.98 13.04 -1.50
N ASP A 661 -11.77 13.84 -2.20
CA ASP A 661 -11.32 15.06 -2.88
C ASP A 661 -11.12 16.24 -1.90
N GLY A 662 -11.56 16.11 -0.65
CA GLY A 662 -11.49 17.18 0.35
C GLY A 662 -12.56 18.28 0.20
N ASP A 663 -13.68 18.03 -0.49
CA ASP A 663 -14.71 19.05 -0.72
C ASP A 663 -15.92 18.85 0.21
N TYR A 664 -15.95 19.61 1.31
CA TYR A 664 -17.05 19.55 2.26
C TYR A 664 -18.32 20.23 1.73
N GLY A 665 -18.21 21.14 0.77
CA GLY A 665 -19.37 21.76 0.11
C GLY A 665 -20.17 20.74 -0.71
N ARG A 666 -19.47 19.95 -1.53
CA ARG A 666 -20.03 18.80 -2.25
C ARG A 666 -20.66 17.78 -1.31
N LEU A 667 -20.01 17.48 -0.19
CA LEU A 667 -20.54 16.58 0.83
C LEU A 667 -21.83 17.11 1.47
N MET A 668 -21.88 18.41 1.82
CA MET A 668 -23.07 19.05 2.38
C MET A 668 -24.26 19.03 1.42
N PHE A 669 -24.05 19.19 0.11
CA PHE A 669 -25.10 19.02 -0.89
C PHE A 669 -25.65 17.58 -0.93
N MET A 670 -24.81 16.56 -0.71
CA MET A 670 -25.29 15.17 -0.60
C MET A 670 -26.05 14.93 0.71
N TRP A 671 -25.61 15.52 1.82
CA TRP A 671 -26.31 15.41 3.11
C TRP A 671 -27.69 16.08 3.10
N GLN A 672 -27.85 17.24 2.45
CA GLN A 672 -29.17 17.85 2.20
C GLN A 672 -30.09 16.91 1.41
N ARG A 673 -29.58 16.27 0.36
CA ARG A 673 -30.35 15.27 -0.41
C ARG A 673 -30.76 14.08 0.47
N TRP A 674 -29.83 13.56 1.27
CA TRP A 674 -30.08 12.43 2.16
C TRP A 674 -31.05 12.75 3.31
N ALA A 675 -31.09 13.99 3.82
CA ALA A 675 -32.05 14.41 4.83
C ALA A 675 -33.51 14.23 4.39
N VAL A 676 -33.78 14.37 3.08
CA VAL A 676 -35.09 14.09 2.48
C VAL A 676 -35.21 12.61 2.05
N MET A 677 -34.20 12.08 1.34
CA MET A 677 -34.26 10.72 0.77
C MET A 677 -34.38 9.63 1.84
N SER A 678 -33.68 9.76 2.97
CA SER A 678 -33.64 8.74 4.03
C SER A 678 -35.00 8.47 4.67
N GLN A 679 -35.89 9.46 4.72
CA GLN A 679 -37.24 9.30 5.28
C GLN A 679 -38.08 8.24 4.54
N GLY A 680 -37.84 8.06 3.24
CA GLY A 680 -38.49 7.02 2.42
C GLY A 680 -37.78 5.66 2.42
N ILE A 681 -36.58 5.57 3.01
CA ILE A 681 -35.72 4.36 2.99
C ILE A 681 -35.73 3.67 4.36
N CYS A 682 -35.87 4.43 5.45
CA CYS A 682 -35.87 3.90 6.82
C CYS A 682 -37.22 3.32 7.31
N GLN A 683 -38.21 3.13 6.43
CA GLN A 683 -39.43 2.39 6.77
C GLN A 683 -39.29 0.91 6.38
N PRO A 684 -39.11 -0.02 7.34
CA PRO A 684 -39.37 -1.43 7.08
C PRO A 684 -40.88 -1.66 6.94
N THR A 685 -41.29 -2.19 5.80
CA THR A 685 -42.55 -2.96 5.64
C THR A 685 -42.28 -4.42 5.93
#